data_AF-A0A1I2ID19-F1
#
_entry.id   AF-A0A1I2ID19-F1
#
_cell.length_a   1.000
_cell.length_b   1.000
_cell.length_c   1.000
_cell.angle_alpha   90.00
_cell.angle_beta   90.00
_cell.angle_gamma   90.00
#
_symmetry.space_group_name_H-M   'P 1'
#
loop_
_entity.id
_entity.type
_entity.pdbx_description
1 polymer ?
#
loop_
_entity_poly.entity_id
_entity_poly.type
_entity_poly.pdbx_seq_one_letter_code
_entity_poly.pdbx_strand_id
1 'polypeptide(L)'
;MTALSAGTHSAPTQSPVATGSRADTVTVGDGAGSVNRVGETYSARTTPVDGIVGALHELAERPSADAGRSDAVIALADRLVGLRADAALADVVPVLASIASVDVPAALHAIARLRQTEPERPSPRWPELPLLLDRLGDAAVLTGIALAASREAAADFGRAREAITPEDEPLALEALGRRESHYWAAAGTLLQAAQRVEGAYGHPGRRRAASASVESAAVVAATIVDHSPAIGALPPRPVAAARLLADLRRLRTPTPVATAQRVLGAEIAHARPNADTTRRAPRPVGNVPVEYGSTAYADLLGEIAERSRGREEQAEGFTDLVQLLRGSGLGGFRVPREYGGSGGTLPELLVIVADIAERNPNLAHIVRTHFAFVEARLRSTRSAERERWLREAAAGVLFANLAGELTATVVGAGARHSTELVDTAAGPRLRGRKFYSTGSPYVDRLAVSASHRDGAVLAVVPVTRAGVHRVGDWDGFGQVLTGSGTTEFTDVEVRPDEIIAGGPASGEAVRYFVLGQIYILAIQTGILRAVVTDGRALLHRRTRTFSNAAATSPVDDPQLHRVLGGLAVWAEAAEALVQSAARALDDATDALVSGAHDPYLAREFALRTAKAKVVLDDVGPRAANAIFDLGGASATRRLYNLDRHWRNLRTVSTHNPAATKARVLGEYLVDPAVEFPALW
;
A
#
# COMPACT_ATOMS: atom_id res chain seq x y z
N MET A 1 11.07 22.07 66.76
CA MET A 1 11.61 21.80 68.11
C MET A 1 10.72 20.72 68.71
N THR A 2 11.11 19.49 69.03
CA THR A 2 12.39 18.78 69.24
C THR A 2 11.98 17.28 69.27
N ALA A 3 12.33 16.43 68.30
CA ALA A 3 13.43 15.45 68.27
C ALA A 3 13.34 14.23 69.24
N LEU A 4 13.37 13.02 68.63
CA LEU A 4 14.07 11.76 69.03
C LEU A 4 13.65 11.02 70.32
N SER A 5 13.87 9.73 70.57
CA SER A 5 14.04 8.44 69.85
C SER A 5 14.40 7.42 70.95
N ALA A 6 14.09 6.12 70.77
CA ALA A 6 14.89 4.92 71.15
C ALA A 6 14.03 3.79 71.75
N GLY A 7 14.23 2.58 71.23
CA GLY A 7 13.58 1.33 71.69
C GLY A 7 14.43 0.51 72.65
N THR A 8 14.02 -0.74 72.92
CA THR A 8 14.81 -2.02 72.89
C THR A 8 14.13 -3.19 73.66
N HIS A 9 14.21 -4.39 73.05
CA HIS A 9 14.50 -5.75 73.62
C HIS A 9 13.45 -6.51 74.48
N SER A 10 12.84 -7.62 74.00
CA SER A 10 13.25 -9.07 73.89
C SER A 10 13.03 -9.86 75.22
N ALA A 11 12.40 -11.06 75.29
CA ALA A 11 12.75 -12.43 74.82
C ALA A 11 11.76 -13.45 75.51
N PRO A 12 11.88 -14.82 75.50
CA PRO A 12 12.15 -15.86 74.47
C PRO A 12 11.34 -17.21 74.62
N THR A 13 11.76 -18.25 73.86
CA THR A 13 11.70 -19.74 74.10
C THR A 13 10.43 -20.51 73.68
N GLN A 14 10.45 -21.70 73.02
CA GLN A 14 11.40 -22.82 72.98
C GLN A 14 11.07 -23.80 71.81
N SER A 15 12.10 -24.43 71.21
CA SER A 15 12.02 -25.63 70.32
C SER A 15 12.66 -26.85 71.00
N PRO A 16 12.39 -28.09 70.53
CA PRO A 16 13.48 -29.03 70.16
C PRO A 16 13.19 -29.83 68.85
N VAL A 17 14.10 -29.91 67.85
CA VAL A 17 15.28 -30.80 67.66
C VAL A 17 14.90 -32.25 67.25
N ALA A 18 14.98 -32.62 65.95
CA ALA A 18 16.06 -33.37 65.23
C ALA A 18 15.74 -34.89 65.08
N THR A 19 16.12 -35.72 64.10
CA THR A 19 17.10 -35.72 62.98
C THR A 19 16.94 -37.01 62.15
N GLY A 20 17.39 -37.02 60.88
CA GLY A 20 17.70 -38.24 60.09
C GLY A 20 16.98 -38.30 58.74
N SER A 21 17.44 -37.63 57.67
CA SER A 21 18.53 -37.96 56.71
C SER A 21 18.14 -38.85 55.52
N ARG A 22 18.21 -38.20 54.35
CA ARG A 22 18.48 -38.69 52.98
C ARG A 22 17.46 -39.56 52.24
N ALA A 23 16.94 -38.89 51.20
CA ALA A 23 17.02 -39.28 49.80
C ALA A 23 15.72 -39.82 49.16
N ASP A 24 15.27 -38.98 48.21
CA ASP A 24 14.75 -39.34 46.90
C ASP A 24 13.25 -39.63 46.73
N THR A 25 12.57 -38.56 46.29
CA THR A 25 11.40 -38.52 45.37
C THR A 25 10.07 -39.06 45.95
N VAL A 26 8.90 -38.43 45.84
CA VAL A 26 8.21 -37.68 44.78
C VAL A 26 7.09 -36.87 45.47
N THR A 27 6.84 -35.61 45.09
CA THR A 27 5.45 -35.08 45.12
C THR A 27 5.28 -33.91 44.16
N VAL A 28 4.42 -34.12 43.16
CA VAL A 28 3.64 -33.09 42.48
C VAL A 28 2.19 -33.27 42.95
N GLY A 29 1.53 -32.16 43.31
CA GLY A 29 0.11 -32.06 43.68
C GLY A 29 -0.17 -32.42 45.15
N ASP A 30 -1.01 -31.73 45.91
CA ASP A 30 -2.13 -30.86 45.55
C ASP A 30 -2.49 -29.91 46.70
N GLY A 31 -3.12 -28.78 46.36
CA GLY A 31 -4.11 -28.15 47.23
C GLY A 31 -3.75 -26.80 47.84
N ALA A 32 -4.12 -25.72 47.15
CA ALA A 32 -4.42 -24.39 47.68
C ALA A 32 -3.40 -23.75 48.67
N GLY A 33 -2.48 -22.96 48.11
CA GLY A 33 -2.24 -21.60 48.64
C GLY A 33 -1.20 -21.40 49.74
N SER A 34 -0.11 -22.17 49.77
CA SER A 34 1.10 -21.73 50.49
C SER A 34 2.37 -22.12 49.74
N VAL A 35 3.29 -21.16 49.58
CA VAL A 35 4.65 -21.36 49.09
C VAL A 35 5.56 -21.25 50.29
N ASN A 36 6.36 -22.28 50.59
CA ASN A 36 7.32 -22.23 51.67
C ASN A 36 8.69 -22.74 51.22
N ARG A 37 9.65 -21.82 51.06
CA ARG A 37 11.05 -21.99 51.47
C ARG A 37 11.80 -20.65 51.36
N VAL A 38 11.76 -19.89 52.46
CA VAL A 38 12.88 -19.28 53.22
C VAL A 38 12.21 -18.47 54.34
N GLY A 39 11.90 -19.10 55.47
CA GLY A 39 11.70 -18.43 56.77
C GLY A 39 10.45 -17.56 57.00
N GLU A 40 9.79 -17.01 55.98
CA GLU A 40 8.61 -16.15 56.18
C GLU A 40 7.32 -16.78 55.63
N THR A 41 6.28 -16.76 56.45
CA THR A 41 4.97 -17.33 56.11
C THR A 41 4.09 -16.23 55.52
N TYR A 42 4.02 -16.13 54.20
CA TYR A 42 3.04 -15.25 53.55
C TYR A 42 1.67 -15.91 53.58
N SER A 43 0.86 -15.55 54.58
CA SER A 43 -0.55 -15.94 54.64
C SER A 43 -1.32 -15.26 53.51
N ALA A 44 -1.93 -16.06 52.63
CA ALA A 44 -2.69 -15.59 51.45
C ALA A 44 -3.89 -14.67 51.76
N ARG A 45 -4.25 -14.47 53.04
CA ARG A 45 -5.43 -13.70 53.45
C ARG A 45 -5.15 -12.30 54.01
N THR A 46 -3.90 -11.92 54.32
CA THR A 46 -3.64 -10.66 55.09
C THR A 46 -2.52 -9.75 54.56
N THR A 47 -1.84 -10.11 53.47
CA THR A 47 -0.68 -9.32 52.98
C THR A 47 -1.10 -8.09 52.15
N PRO A 48 -0.66 -6.87 52.50
CA PRO A 48 -0.88 -5.64 51.72
C PRO A 48 -0.18 -5.66 50.34
N VAL A 49 -0.62 -4.82 49.39
CA VAL A 49 -0.07 -4.73 48.02
C VAL A 49 1.45 -4.53 48.03
N ASP A 50 1.97 -3.63 48.88
CA ASP A 50 3.40 -3.37 48.99
C ASP A 50 4.20 -4.61 49.46
N GLY A 51 3.58 -5.46 50.29
CA GLY A 51 4.17 -6.73 50.72
C GLY A 51 4.21 -7.77 49.60
N ILE A 52 3.26 -7.75 48.67
CA ILE A 52 3.25 -8.61 47.49
C ILE A 52 4.31 -8.15 46.48
N VAL A 53 4.45 -6.83 46.29
CA VAL A 53 5.48 -6.24 45.42
C VAL A 53 6.89 -6.53 45.97
N GLY A 54 7.09 -6.42 47.29
CA GLY A 54 8.35 -6.81 47.94
C GLY A 54 8.72 -8.29 47.74
N ALA A 55 7.75 -9.20 47.92
CA ALA A 55 7.98 -10.64 47.70
C ALA A 55 8.33 -10.99 46.25
N LEU A 56 7.72 -10.28 45.28
CA LEU A 56 8.03 -10.44 43.86
C LEU A 56 9.45 -9.93 43.51
N HIS A 57 9.91 -8.86 44.17
CA HIS A 57 11.30 -8.39 44.06
C HIS A 57 12.31 -9.42 44.58
N GLU A 58 12.07 -9.99 45.77
CA GLU A 58 12.95 -11.03 46.33
C GLU A 58 13.00 -12.29 45.47
N LEU A 59 11.86 -12.70 44.89
CA LEU A 59 11.81 -13.83 43.95
C LEU A 59 12.57 -13.55 42.65
N ALA A 60 12.63 -12.29 42.20
CA ALA A 60 13.40 -11.89 41.03
C ALA A 60 14.92 -12.00 41.26
N GLU A 61 15.39 -11.83 42.49
CA GLU A 61 16.82 -11.92 42.84
C GLU A 61 17.31 -13.37 43.05
N ARG A 62 16.40 -14.35 43.11
CA ARG A 62 16.77 -15.78 43.26
C ARG A 62 17.25 -16.41 41.94
N PRO A 63 18.17 -17.40 41.97
CA PRO A 63 18.61 -18.14 40.79
C PRO A 63 17.44 -18.87 40.09
N SER A 64 17.48 -18.97 38.76
CA SER A 64 16.37 -19.52 37.93
C SER A 64 16.04 -21.01 38.15
N ALA A 65 16.91 -21.76 38.85
CA ALA A 65 16.74 -23.19 39.07
C ALA A 65 15.96 -23.53 40.36
N ASP A 66 15.42 -22.55 41.09
CA ASP A 66 14.70 -22.76 42.35
C ASP A 66 13.30 -23.38 42.10
N ALA A 67 13.11 -24.62 42.51
CA ALA A 67 11.89 -25.39 42.26
C ALA A 67 10.69 -24.79 43.03
N GLY A 68 9.62 -24.45 42.31
CA GLY A 68 8.41 -23.82 42.89
C GLY A 68 8.39 -22.29 42.80
N ARG A 69 9.44 -21.66 42.25
CA ARG A 69 9.50 -20.21 42.02
C ARG A 69 8.42 -19.72 41.04
N SER A 70 8.22 -20.43 39.93
CA SER A 70 7.24 -20.08 38.90
C SER A 70 5.82 -20.09 39.46
N ASP A 71 5.48 -21.13 40.22
CA ASP A 71 4.16 -21.26 40.85
C ASP A 71 3.92 -20.18 41.91
N ALA A 72 4.97 -19.77 42.62
CA ALA A 72 4.90 -18.67 43.59
C ALA A 72 4.67 -17.31 42.95
N VAL A 73 5.38 -17.02 41.86
CA VAL A 73 5.20 -15.80 41.07
C VAL A 73 3.79 -15.74 40.50
N ILE A 74 3.30 -16.86 39.94
CA ILE A 74 1.94 -16.95 39.38
C ILE A 74 0.89 -16.72 40.46
N ALA A 75 1.03 -17.34 41.64
CA ALA A 75 0.08 -17.17 42.74
C ALA A 75 0.04 -15.74 43.29
N LEU A 76 1.19 -15.06 43.40
CA LEU A 76 1.27 -13.66 43.84
C LEU A 76 0.68 -12.70 42.79
N ALA A 77 0.92 -12.96 41.51
CA ALA A 77 0.34 -12.19 40.41
C ALA A 77 -1.18 -12.32 40.33
N ASP A 78 -1.73 -13.53 40.44
CA ASP A 78 -3.18 -13.77 40.48
C ASP A 78 -3.84 -13.04 41.66
N ARG A 79 -3.11 -12.83 42.76
CA ARG A 79 -3.62 -12.07 43.91
C ARG A 79 -3.64 -10.56 43.69
N LEU A 80 -2.62 -9.99 43.03
CA LEU A 80 -2.61 -8.57 42.64
C LEU A 80 -3.82 -8.24 41.75
N VAL A 81 -4.17 -9.16 40.84
CA VAL A 81 -5.35 -9.09 39.97
C VAL A 81 -6.65 -9.08 40.79
N GLY A 82 -6.73 -9.92 41.83
CA GLY A 82 -7.91 -10.02 42.70
C GLY A 82 -8.17 -8.81 43.61
N LEU A 83 -7.19 -7.94 43.83
CA LEU A 83 -7.28 -6.79 44.74
C LEU A 83 -7.72 -5.48 44.05
N ARG A 84 -7.96 -5.47 42.72
CA ARG A 84 -8.39 -4.29 41.92
C ARG A 84 -7.61 -3.00 42.25
N ALA A 85 -6.28 -3.09 42.26
CA ALA A 85 -5.42 -1.96 42.62
C ALA A 85 -5.05 -1.11 41.39
N ASP A 86 -5.93 -0.20 40.99
CA ASP A 86 -5.67 0.78 39.91
C ASP A 86 -4.43 1.67 40.18
N ALA A 87 -4.02 1.79 41.46
CA ALA A 87 -2.88 2.60 41.89
C ALA A 87 -1.50 1.90 41.80
N ALA A 88 -1.45 0.57 41.60
CA ALA A 88 -0.21 -0.21 41.74
C ALA A 88 0.44 -0.64 40.40
N LEU A 89 -0.20 -0.39 39.25
CA LEU A 89 0.32 -0.86 37.95
C LEU A 89 1.69 -0.27 37.59
N ALA A 90 1.93 1.00 37.93
CA ALA A 90 3.22 1.67 37.70
C ALA A 90 4.36 1.02 38.52
N ASP A 91 4.05 0.46 39.69
CA ASP A 91 5.01 -0.18 40.59
C ASP A 91 5.16 -1.68 40.29
N VAL A 92 4.14 -2.34 39.75
CA VAL A 92 4.15 -3.78 39.42
C VAL A 92 4.85 -4.08 38.09
N VAL A 93 4.73 -3.18 37.11
CA VAL A 93 5.31 -3.37 35.76
C VAL A 93 6.84 -3.52 35.77
N PRO A 94 7.61 -2.70 36.51
CA PRO A 94 9.06 -2.88 36.64
C PRO A 94 9.45 -4.21 37.29
N VAL A 95 8.65 -4.72 38.23
CA VAL A 95 8.91 -5.99 38.93
C VAL A 95 8.64 -7.18 38.04
N LEU A 96 7.56 -7.16 37.26
CA LEU A 96 7.27 -8.19 36.25
C LEU A 96 8.33 -8.22 35.15
N ALA A 97 8.91 -7.06 34.79
CA ALA A 97 10.05 -7.00 33.88
C ALA A 97 11.31 -7.62 34.49
N SER A 98 11.55 -7.43 35.80
CA SER A 98 12.66 -8.06 36.52
C SER A 98 12.47 -9.58 36.63
N ILE A 99 11.25 -10.05 36.91
CA ILE A 99 10.91 -11.49 36.93
C ILE A 99 11.06 -12.11 35.55
N ALA A 100 10.67 -11.40 34.48
CA ALA A 100 10.84 -11.86 33.11
C ALA A 100 12.31 -12.06 32.71
N SER A 101 13.26 -11.47 33.45
CA SER A 101 14.70 -11.71 33.22
C SER A 101 15.19 -13.06 33.74
N VAL A 102 14.40 -13.76 34.55
CA VAL A 102 14.79 -15.00 35.24
C VAL A 102 13.74 -16.13 35.20
N ASP A 103 12.45 -15.83 35.01
CA ASP A 103 11.34 -16.80 34.87
C ASP A 103 10.21 -16.24 33.99
N VAL A 104 10.40 -16.44 32.69
CA VAL A 104 9.59 -15.86 31.61
C VAL A 104 8.15 -16.36 31.62
N PRO A 105 7.85 -17.68 31.74
CA PRO A 105 6.47 -18.17 31.70
C PRO A 105 5.60 -17.58 32.82
N ALA A 106 6.15 -17.43 34.02
CA ALA A 106 5.43 -16.89 35.16
C ALA A 106 5.10 -15.39 35.00
N ALA A 107 6.04 -14.60 34.48
CA ALA A 107 5.81 -13.19 34.17
C ALA A 107 4.74 -12.98 33.09
N LEU A 108 4.71 -13.85 32.07
CA LEU A 108 3.71 -13.77 30.99
C LEU A 108 2.30 -14.15 31.45
N HIS A 109 2.19 -15.16 32.32
CA HIS A 109 0.91 -15.52 32.92
C HIS A 109 0.34 -14.37 33.76
N ALA A 110 1.18 -13.71 34.57
CA ALA A 110 0.83 -12.55 35.38
C ALA A 110 0.28 -11.38 34.53
N ILE A 111 0.97 -11.05 33.43
CA ILE A 111 0.57 -9.97 32.51
C ILE A 111 -0.76 -10.28 31.82
N ALA A 112 -0.98 -11.54 31.39
CA ALA A 112 -2.22 -11.96 30.76
C ALA A 112 -3.43 -11.84 31.72
N ARG A 113 -3.23 -12.15 33.00
CA ARG A 113 -4.30 -12.09 34.02
C ARG A 113 -4.66 -10.65 34.40
N LEU A 114 -3.69 -9.75 34.50
CA LEU A 114 -3.94 -8.31 34.70
C LEU A 114 -4.74 -7.66 33.56
N ARG A 115 -4.66 -8.20 32.33
CA ARG A 115 -5.48 -7.75 31.19
C ARG A 115 -6.94 -8.19 31.26
N GLN A 116 -7.25 -9.31 31.91
CA GLN A 116 -8.63 -9.84 31.97
C GLN A 116 -9.54 -9.05 32.93
N THR A 117 -8.99 -8.22 33.82
CA THR A 117 -9.74 -7.43 34.81
C THR A 117 -10.29 -6.09 34.31
N GLU A 118 -9.98 -5.65 33.08
CA GLU A 118 -10.57 -4.44 32.47
C GLU A 118 -11.46 -4.75 31.24
N PRO A 119 -12.69 -5.27 31.43
CA PRO A 119 -13.58 -5.53 30.29
C PRO A 119 -14.36 -4.31 29.79
N GLU A 120 -14.44 -3.20 30.54
CA GLU A 120 -15.38 -2.09 30.24
C GLU A 120 -14.76 -0.74 29.84
N ARG A 121 -13.45 -0.66 29.56
CA ARG A 121 -12.85 0.53 28.92
C ARG A 121 -12.24 0.17 27.58
N PRO A 122 -12.39 1.01 26.54
CA PRO A 122 -11.73 0.79 25.27
C PRO A 122 -10.22 0.94 25.47
N SER A 123 -9.56 -0.20 25.70
CA SER A 123 -8.12 -0.43 25.70
C SER A 123 -7.30 0.64 26.44
N PRO A 124 -6.74 0.37 27.63
CA PRO A 124 -5.63 1.20 28.08
C PRO A 124 -4.51 1.00 27.05
N ARG A 125 -4.14 2.08 26.36
CA ARG A 125 -2.84 2.18 25.70
C ARG A 125 -1.83 1.86 26.80
N TRP A 126 -1.17 0.71 26.74
CA TRP A 126 0.06 0.49 27.49
C TRP A 126 1.14 1.24 26.71
N PRO A 127 1.43 2.52 27.03
CA PRO A 127 2.34 3.34 26.24
C PRO A 127 3.78 2.80 26.35
N GLU A 128 3.99 1.96 27.36
CA GLU A 128 5.25 1.35 27.73
C GLU A 128 5.40 -0.08 27.18
N LEU A 129 4.39 -0.71 26.58
CA LEU A 129 4.55 -2.06 26.02
C LEU A 129 5.67 -2.11 24.96
N PRO A 130 5.80 -1.13 24.05
CA PRO A 130 6.96 -1.06 23.15
C PRO A 130 8.28 -0.84 23.90
N LEU A 131 8.30 -0.07 24.98
CA LEU A 131 9.48 0.15 25.84
C LEU A 131 9.83 -1.10 26.68
N LEU A 132 8.85 -1.90 27.06
CA LEU A 132 8.98 -3.18 27.75
C LEU A 132 9.59 -4.20 26.77
N LEU A 133 9.09 -4.25 25.53
CA LEU A 133 9.60 -5.09 24.45
C LEU A 133 11.01 -4.67 23.98
N ASP A 134 11.34 -3.38 24.10
CA ASP A 134 12.67 -2.82 23.79
C ASP A 134 13.69 -3.11 24.92
N ARG A 135 13.24 -3.16 26.19
CA ARG A 135 14.08 -3.52 27.36
C ARG A 135 14.24 -5.03 27.57
N LEU A 136 13.24 -5.86 27.22
CA LEU A 136 13.23 -7.32 27.41
C LEU A 136 14.02 -8.08 26.33
N GLY A 137 15.26 -7.64 26.07
CA GLY A 137 16.12 -8.05 24.95
C GLY A 137 16.56 -9.53 24.88
N ASP A 138 15.65 -10.49 25.07
CA ASP A 138 15.90 -11.89 24.77
C ASP A 138 14.77 -12.48 23.93
N ALA A 139 15.14 -12.95 22.73
CA ALA A 139 14.21 -13.36 21.69
C ALA A 139 13.40 -14.62 22.05
N ALA A 140 13.79 -15.36 23.10
CA ALA A 140 13.00 -16.42 23.71
C ALA A 140 11.71 -15.91 24.39
N VAL A 141 11.74 -14.70 24.96
CA VAL A 141 10.59 -14.05 25.62
C VAL A 141 9.55 -13.61 24.59
N LEU A 142 10.02 -12.98 23.51
CA LEU A 142 9.18 -12.58 22.37
C LEU A 142 8.51 -13.79 21.70
N THR A 143 9.24 -14.92 21.61
CA THR A 143 8.71 -16.19 21.11
C THR A 143 7.62 -16.76 22.03
N GLY A 144 7.83 -16.73 23.36
CA GLY A 144 6.85 -17.20 24.34
C GLY A 144 5.55 -16.38 24.32
N ILE A 145 5.67 -15.05 24.22
CA ILE A 145 4.53 -14.12 24.06
C ILE A 145 3.75 -14.45 22.78
N ALA A 146 4.46 -14.69 21.68
CA ALA A 146 3.86 -15.03 20.40
C ALA A 146 3.10 -16.35 20.44
N LEU A 147 3.68 -17.38 21.04
CA LEU A 147 3.09 -18.71 21.13
C LEU A 147 1.84 -18.73 22.03
N ALA A 148 1.87 -17.99 23.14
CA ALA A 148 0.74 -17.84 24.03
C ALA A 148 -0.42 -17.08 23.36
N ALA A 149 -0.14 -15.95 22.71
CA ALA A 149 -1.14 -15.17 21.97
C ALA A 149 -1.75 -15.96 20.80
N SER A 150 -0.97 -16.85 20.17
CA SER A 150 -1.44 -17.70 19.06
C SER A 150 -2.37 -18.83 19.53
N ARG A 151 -2.09 -19.44 20.69
CA ARG A 151 -2.98 -20.45 21.29
C ARG A 151 -4.28 -19.83 21.80
N GLU A 152 -4.20 -18.62 22.34
CA GLU A 152 -5.37 -17.85 22.77
C GLU A 152 -6.24 -17.43 21.57
N ALA A 153 -5.62 -17.05 20.44
CA ALA A 153 -6.31 -16.78 19.18
C ALA A 153 -7.08 -17.99 18.63
N ALA A 154 -6.47 -19.18 18.63
CA ALA A 154 -7.11 -20.41 18.19
C ALA A 154 -8.32 -20.78 19.08
N ALA A 155 -8.19 -20.59 20.39
CA ALA A 155 -9.27 -20.83 21.34
C ALA A 155 -10.40 -19.78 21.24
N ASP A 156 -10.07 -18.52 20.94
CA ASP A 156 -11.03 -17.43 20.75
C ASP A 156 -11.85 -17.61 19.46
N PHE A 157 -11.22 -18.01 18.35
CA PHE A 157 -11.93 -18.35 17.11
C PHE A 157 -12.87 -19.54 17.27
N GLY A 158 -12.43 -20.60 17.97
CA GLY A 158 -13.28 -21.77 18.25
C GLY A 158 -14.53 -21.41 19.04
N ARG A 159 -14.38 -20.62 20.11
CA ARG A 159 -15.50 -20.16 20.95
C ARG A 159 -16.42 -19.17 20.25
N ALA A 160 -15.86 -18.24 19.47
CA ALA A 160 -16.64 -17.25 18.75
C ALA A 160 -17.60 -17.90 17.75
N ARG A 161 -17.20 -19.00 17.10
CA ARG A 161 -18.02 -19.75 16.15
C ARG A 161 -19.18 -20.49 16.80
N GLU A 162 -18.96 -21.10 17.96
CA GLU A 162 -20.00 -21.85 18.69
C GLU A 162 -21.12 -20.92 19.22
N ALA A 163 -20.87 -19.61 19.28
CA ALA A 163 -21.80 -18.60 19.77
C ALA A 163 -22.60 -17.87 18.66
N ILE A 164 -22.35 -18.13 17.37
CA ILE A 164 -23.04 -17.42 16.26
C ILE A 164 -24.39 -18.08 16.01
N THR A 165 -25.46 -17.31 16.24
CA THR A 165 -26.81 -17.66 15.78
C THR A 165 -27.06 -17.05 14.39
N PRO A 166 -27.99 -17.59 13.58
CA PRO A 166 -28.31 -17.06 12.24
C PRO A 166 -28.75 -15.58 12.22
N GLU A 167 -29.19 -15.04 13.36
CA GLU A 167 -29.70 -13.67 13.47
C GLU A 167 -28.59 -12.63 13.69
N ASP A 168 -27.44 -13.03 14.26
CA ASP A 168 -26.28 -12.16 14.56
C ASP A 168 -25.14 -12.24 13.52
N GLU A 169 -25.33 -13.05 12.49
CA GLU A 169 -24.29 -13.43 11.51
C GLU A 169 -23.54 -12.24 10.88
N PRO A 170 -24.18 -11.14 10.44
CA PRO A 170 -23.46 -10.05 9.77
C PRO A 170 -22.50 -9.27 10.70
N LEU A 171 -22.91 -8.98 11.93
CA LEU A 171 -22.11 -8.25 12.91
C LEU A 171 -21.00 -9.14 13.51
N ALA A 172 -21.30 -10.42 13.69
CA ALA A 172 -20.32 -11.42 14.11
C ALA A 172 -19.22 -11.61 13.05
N LEU A 173 -19.59 -11.69 11.77
CA LEU A 173 -18.65 -11.78 10.64
C LEU A 173 -17.76 -10.53 10.51
N GLU A 174 -18.31 -9.33 10.71
CA GLU A 174 -17.52 -8.09 10.69
C GLU A 174 -16.54 -8.00 11.88
N ALA A 175 -16.97 -8.42 13.07
CA ALA A 175 -16.09 -8.51 14.23
C ALA A 175 -14.98 -9.56 14.05
N LEU A 176 -15.30 -10.71 13.43
CA LEU A 176 -14.34 -11.75 13.07
C LEU A 176 -13.34 -11.27 12.01
N GLY A 177 -13.78 -10.56 10.97
CA GLY A 177 -12.89 -9.99 9.94
C GLY A 177 -11.95 -8.91 10.50
N ARG A 178 -12.43 -8.13 11.49
CA ARG A 178 -11.54 -7.23 12.26
C ARG A 178 -10.50 -8.02 13.06
N ARG A 179 -10.89 -9.08 13.76
CA ARG A 179 -9.95 -9.93 14.52
C ARG A 179 -8.91 -10.60 13.60
N GLU A 180 -9.34 -11.12 12.45
CA GLU A 180 -8.45 -11.69 11.43
C GLU A 180 -7.37 -10.69 10.97
N SER A 181 -7.76 -9.43 10.74
CA SER A 181 -6.82 -8.37 10.38
C SER A 181 -5.76 -8.10 11.46
N HIS A 182 -6.11 -8.23 12.74
CA HIS A 182 -5.15 -8.09 13.84
C HIS A 182 -4.17 -9.27 13.90
N TYR A 183 -4.61 -10.50 13.57
CA TYR A 183 -3.73 -11.66 13.55
C TYR A 183 -2.73 -11.63 12.39
N TRP A 184 -3.14 -11.17 11.21
CA TRP A 184 -2.21 -10.90 10.10
C TRP A 184 -1.15 -9.84 10.47
N ALA A 185 -1.53 -8.79 11.20
CA ALA A 185 -0.60 -7.78 11.69
C ALA A 185 0.38 -8.33 12.75
N ALA A 186 -0.08 -9.24 13.61
CA ALA A 186 0.75 -9.93 14.59
C ALA A 186 1.79 -10.84 13.90
N ALA A 187 1.37 -11.64 12.90
CA ALA A 187 2.27 -12.47 12.11
C ALA A 187 3.36 -11.65 11.38
N GLY A 188 3.00 -10.51 10.81
CA GLY A 188 3.95 -9.59 10.19
C GLY A 188 4.97 -9.01 11.19
N THR A 189 4.52 -8.70 12.41
CA THR A 189 5.37 -8.17 13.48
C THR A 189 6.40 -9.20 13.96
N LEU A 190 6.00 -10.47 14.07
CA LEU A 190 6.89 -11.58 14.45
C LEU A 190 8.00 -11.82 13.41
N LEU A 191 7.67 -11.71 12.11
CA LEU A 191 8.65 -11.84 11.04
C LEU A 191 9.62 -10.66 10.99
N GLN A 192 9.15 -9.44 11.22
CA GLN A 192 10.04 -8.28 11.34
C GLN A 192 10.97 -8.38 12.55
N ALA A 193 10.52 -8.98 13.65
CA ALA A 193 11.37 -9.28 14.79
C ALA A 193 12.43 -10.35 14.42
N ALA A 194 12.04 -11.41 13.72
CA ALA A 194 12.96 -12.46 13.25
C ALA A 194 14.04 -11.89 12.30
N GLN A 195 13.66 -11.03 11.35
CA GLN A 195 14.57 -10.38 10.41
C GLN A 195 15.58 -9.46 11.13
N ARG A 196 15.13 -8.71 12.15
CA ARG A 196 16.01 -7.87 12.97
C ARG A 196 17.03 -8.69 13.77
N VAL A 197 16.62 -9.85 14.28
CA VAL A 197 17.51 -10.77 15.01
C VAL A 197 18.53 -11.45 14.09
N GLU A 198 18.16 -11.75 12.83
CA GLU A 198 19.08 -12.36 11.85
C GLU A 198 20.10 -11.34 11.27
N GLY A 199 19.71 -10.07 11.14
CA GLY A 199 20.58 -8.98 10.67
C GLY A 199 21.63 -8.50 11.69
N ALA A 200 21.50 -8.86 12.97
CA ALA A 200 22.36 -8.41 14.06
C ALA A 200 23.14 -9.58 14.71
N TYR A 201 24.32 -9.90 14.17
CA TYR A 201 25.39 -10.74 14.74
C TYR A 201 25.14 -12.26 14.91
N GLY A 202 26.19 -13.07 14.68
CA GLY A 202 26.13 -14.53 14.42
C GLY A 202 26.12 -15.52 15.60
N HIS A 203 25.37 -15.30 16.68
CA HIS A 203 25.38 -16.20 17.86
C HIS A 203 24.34 -17.37 17.77
N PRO A 204 24.66 -18.62 18.18
CA PRO A 204 23.78 -19.81 18.01
C PRO A 204 22.43 -19.76 18.75
N GLY A 205 22.37 -19.18 19.96
CA GLY A 205 21.12 -19.05 20.73
C GLY A 205 20.09 -18.13 20.06
N ARG A 206 20.57 -17.11 19.33
CA ARG A 206 19.71 -16.14 18.63
C ARG A 206 19.13 -16.68 17.32
N ARG A 207 19.83 -17.63 16.66
CA ARG A 207 19.27 -18.39 15.52
C ARG A 207 18.08 -19.26 15.93
N ARG A 208 18.10 -19.86 17.13
CA ARG A 208 16.98 -20.64 17.65
C ARG A 208 15.76 -19.76 17.89
N ALA A 209 15.96 -18.57 18.45
CA ALA A 209 14.87 -17.63 18.69
C ALA A 209 14.29 -17.04 17.39
N ALA A 210 15.14 -16.72 16.40
CA ALA A 210 14.65 -16.34 15.06
C ALA A 210 13.83 -17.47 14.42
N SER A 211 14.28 -18.73 14.55
CA SER A 211 13.55 -19.90 14.04
C SER A 211 12.20 -20.07 14.76
N ALA A 212 12.14 -19.85 16.06
CA ALA A 212 10.92 -19.99 16.84
C ALA A 212 9.89 -18.87 16.60
N SER A 213 10.36 -17.63 16.32
CA SER A 213 9.50 -16.54 15.83
C SER A 213 8.90 -16.85 14.46
N VAL A 214 9.66 -17.50 13.58
CA VAL A 214 9.19 -17.95 12.26
C VAL A 214 8.19 -19.08 12.38
N GLU A 215 8.44 -20.07 13.25
CA GLU A 215 7.48 -21.14 13.58
C GLU A 215 6.16 -20.55 14.11
N SER A 216 6.24 -19.57 15.01
CA SER A 216 5.06 -18.92 15.59
C SER A 216 4.26 -18.15 14.54
N ALA A 217 4.92 -17.40 13.66
CA ALA A 217 4.26 -16.72 12.55
C ALA A 217 3.59 -17.71 11.57
N ALA A 218 4.21 -18.87 11.34
CA ALA A 218 3.66 -19.94 10.52
C ALA A 218 2.42 -20.58 11.15
N VAL A 219 2.42 -20.80 12.47
CA VAL A 219 1.26 -21.32 13.21
C VAL A 219 0.10 -20.34 13.17
N VAL A 220 0.35 -19.04 13.34
CA VAL A 220 -0.69 -17.99 13.23
C VAL A 220 -1.28 -17.99 11.82
N ALA A 221 -0.45 -17.99 10.78
CA ALA A 221 -0.91 -18.08 9.40
C ALA A 221 -1.72 -19.35 9.12
N ALA A 222 -1.25 -20.52 9.55
CA ALA A 222 -1.98 -21.78 9.39
C ALA A 222 -3.33 -21.78 10.13
N THR A 223 -3.38 -21.20 11.34
CA THR A 223 -4.63 -21.07 12.11
C THR A 223 -5.64 -20.17 11.39
N ILE A 224 -5.20 -19.03 10.85
CA ILE A 224 -6.06 -18.14 10.07
C ILE A 224 -6.62 -18.89 8.85
N VAL A 225 -5.74 -19.62 8.14
CA VAL A 225 -6.05 -20.36 6.92
C VAL A 225 -7.05 -21.50 7.18
N ASP A 226 -6.82 -22.33 8.20
CA ASP A 226 -7.71 -23.46 8.50
C ASP A 226 -9.11 -23.01 8.94
N HIS A 227 -9.26 -21.78 9.45
CA HIS A 227 -10.53 -21.25 9.97
C HIS A 227 -11.20 -20.23 9.04
N SER A 228 -10.53 -19.81 7.95
CA SER A 228 -11.04 -18.86 6.95
C SER A 228 -12.21 -19.41 6.07
N PRO A 229 -12.23 -20.71 5.66
CA PRO A 229 -13.30 -21.26 4.82
C PRO A 229 -14.68 -21.28 5.48
N ALA A 230 -14.75 -21.14 6.81
CA ALA A 230 -16.01 -21.11 7.57
C ALA A 230 -16.68 -19.72 7.59
N ILE A 231 -15.99 -18.68 7.10
CA ILE A 231 -16.44 -17.28 7.09
C ILE A 231 -16.86 -16.96 5.64
N GLY A 232 -18.10 -17.30 5.27
CA GLY A 232 -18.62 -17.25 3.90
C GLY A 232 -18.71 -15.88 3.21
N ALA A 233 -18.01 -14.84 3.66
CA ALA A 233 -18.07 -13.52 3.04
C ALA A 233 -16.80 -12.69 3.33
N LEU A 234 -15.71 -12.97 2.61
CA LEU A 234 -14.65 -12.05 2.15
C LEU A 234 -13.54 -12.92 1.53
N PRO A 235 -13.04 -12.65 0.32
CA PRO A 235 -11.96 -13.46 -0.23
C PRO A 235 -10.72 -13.37 0.68
N PRO A 236 -10.01 -14.49 0.92
CA PRO A 236 -8.79 -14.46 1.74
C PRO A 236 -7.79 -13.53 1.07
N ARG A 237 -7.31 -12.50 1.79
CA ARG A 237 -6.46 -11.42 1.27
C ARG A 237 -5.14 -11.99 0.71
N PRO A 238 -5.00 -12.17 -0.62
CA PRO A 238 -3.84 -12.86 -1.22
C PRO A 238 -2.55 -12.05 -1.03
N VAL A 239 -2.67 -10.74 -0.85
CA VAL A 239 -1.57 -9.79 -0.68
C VAL A 239 -0.89 -9.95 0.68
N ALA A 240 -1.64 -10.19 1.76
CA ALA A 240 -1.06 -10.40 3.08
C ALA A 240 -0.28 -11.72 3.13
N ALA A 241 -0.86 -12.80 2.60
CA ALA A 241 -0.19 -14.09 2.46
C ALA A 241 1.01 -14.04 1.52
N ALA A 242 0.92 -13.33 0.38
CA ALA A 242 2.02 -13.17 -0.57
C ALA A 242 3.18 -12.34 0.01
N ARG A 243 2.87 -11.28 0.76
CA ARG A 243 3.86 -10.48 1.49
C ARG A 243 4.55 -11.31 2.58
N LEU A 244 3.78 -12.09 3.33
CA LEU A 244 4.30 -13.02 4.34
C LEU A 244 5.23 -14.07 3.70
N LEU A 245 4.83 -14.62 2.55
CA LEU A 245 5.63 -15.59 1.79
C LEU A 245 6.93 -14.97 1.24
N ALA A 246 6.87 -13.73 0.76
CA ALA A 246 8.04 -12.99 0.30
C ALA A 246 9.03 -12.72 1.44
N ASP A 247 8.53 -12.36 2.63
CA ASP A 247 9.35 -12.14 3.83
C ASP A 247 9.97 -13.45 4.35
N LEU A 248 9.24 -14.56 4.29
CA LEU A 248 9.74 -15.90 4.64
C LEU A 248 10.85 -16.40 3.70
N ARG A 249 10.74 -16.12 2.40
CA ARG A 249 11.77 -16.48 1.40
C ARG A 249 13.10 -15.75 1.61
N ARG A 250 13.10 -14.64 2.35
CA ARG A 250 14.31 -13.85 2.64
C ARG A 250 15.13 -14.39 3.83
N LEU A 251 14.57 -15.32 4.61
CA LEU A 251 15.23 -15.90 5.79
C LEU A 251 16.13 -17.08 5.42
N ARG A 252 17.31 -17.22 6.06
CA ARG A 252 18.32 -18.23 5.70
C ARG A 252 18.23 -19.53 6.50
N THR A 253 17.16 -19.76 7.27
CA THR A 253 17.02 -20.95 8.14
C THR A 253 16.22 -22.08 7.50
N PRO A 254 16.62 -23.37 7.64
CA PRO A 254 16.17 -24.40 6.70
C PRO A 254 14.85 -25.10 7.05
N THR A 255 14.46 -25.15 8.33
CA THR A 255 13.54 -26.22 8.78
C THR A 255 12.10 -25.78 9.08
N PRO A 256 11.80 -24.55 9.55
CA PRO A 256 10.41 -24.08 9.66
C PRO A 256 9.85 -23.40 8.41
N VAL A 257 10.73 -22.87 7.56
CA VAL A 257 10.38 -22.06 6.39
C VAL A 257 9.63 -22.90 5.34
N ALA A 258 9.98 -24.18 5.18
CA ALA A 258 9.38 -25.05 4.18
C ALA A 258 7.89 -25.40 4.46
N THR A 259 7.48 -25.51 5.72
CA THR A 259 6.08 -25.80 6.10
C THR A 259 5.22 -24.55 5.91
N ALA A 260 5.70 -23.39 6.38
CA ALA A 260 5.04 -22.10 6.21
C ALA A 260 4.87 -21.74 4.71
N GLN A 261 5.91 -21.98 3.91
CA GLN A 261 5.89 -21.79 2.46
C GLN A 261 4.88 -22.71 1.76
N ARG A 262 4.68 -23.94 2.27
CA ARG A 262 3.73 -24.91 1.70
C ARG A 262 2.29 -24.49 1.96
N VAL A 263 1.98 -24.09 3.20
CA VAL A 263 0.63 -23.65 3.61
C VAL A 263 0.26 -22.34 2.89
N LEU A 264 1.12 -21.32 2.94
CA LEU A 264 0.89 -20.05 2.24
C LEU A 264 0.91 -20.21 0.71
N GLY A 265 1.72 -21.13 0.18
CA GLY A 265 1.77 -21.45 -1.24
C GLY A 265 0.50 -22.15 -1.74
N ALA A 266 -0.07 -23.05 -0.94
CA ALA A 266 -1.34 -23.72 -1.23
C ALA A 266 -2.52 -22.74 -1.18
N GLU A 267 -2.51 -21.79 -0.24
CA GLU A 267 -3.51 -20.72 -0.14
C GLU A 267 -3.44 -19.72 -1.28
N ILE A 268 -2.25 -19.29 -1.69
CA ILE A 268 -2.09 -18.46 -2.90
C ILE A 268 -2.56 -19.24 -4.14
N ALA A 269 -2.42 -20.57 -4.17
CA ALA A 269 -2.92 -21.41 -5.25
C ALA A 269 -4.46 -21.61 -5.21
N HIS A 270 -5.07 -21.66 -4.02
CA HIS A 270 -6.54 -21.69 -3.82
C HIS A 270 -7.19 -20.31 -4.05
N ALA A 271 -6.48 -19.22 -3.75
CA ALA A 271 -6.88 -17.83 -3.97
C ALA A 271 -6.61 -17.34 -5.40
N ARG A 272 -5.94 -18.14 -6.24
CA ARG A 272 -6.05 -17.93 -7.69
C ARG A 272 -7.52 -18.17 -8.03
N PRO A 273 -8.21 -17.20 -8.67
CA PRO A 273 -9.52 -17.50 -9.22
C PRO A 273 -9.35 -18.74 -10.09
N ASN A 274 -10.12 -19.79 -9.80
CA ASN A 274 -10.26 -20.93 -10.69
C ASN A 274 -10.28 -20.41 -12.11
N ALA A 275 -9.39 -20.95 -12.95
CA ALA A 275 -9.24 -20.61 -14.37
C ALA A 275 -10.48 -21.02 -15.21
N ASP A 276 -11.63 -21.14 -14.56
CA ASP A 276 -12.94 -21.45 -15.12
C ASP A 276 -13.90 -20.27 -14.95
N THR A 277 -13.40 -19.05 -15.15
CA THR A 277 -14.25 -17.93 -15.54
C THR A 277 -14.37 -17.91 -17.05
N THR A 278 -15.08 -18.89 -17.63
CA THR A 278 -15.96 -18.59 -18.77
C THR A 278 -17.13 -17.75 -18.28
N ARG A 279 -16.84 -16.61 -17.64
CA ARG A 279 -17.82 -15.57 -17.37
C ARG A 279 -17.85 -14.76 -18.66
N ARG A 280 -18.80 -15.16 -19.51
CA ARG A 280 -19.50 -14.38 -20.54
C ARG A 280 -18.84 -13.02 -20.80
N ALA A 281 -18.32 -12.83 -22.02
CA ALA A 281 -17.91 -11.52 -22.53
C ALA A 281 -18.86 -10.44 -22.00
N PRO A 282 -18.36 -9.32 -21.45
CA PRO A 282 -19.22 -8.27 -20.92
C PRO A 282 -20.25 -7.92 -21.99
N ARG A 283 -21.54 -8.05 -21.62
CA ARG A 283 -22.63 -7.59 -22.46
C ARG A 283 -22.39 -6.09 -22.69
N PRO A 284 -22.46 -5.59 -23.93
CA PRO A 284 -22.36 -4.16 -24.18
C PRO A 284 -23.46 -3.47 -23.36
N VAL A 285 -23.05 -2.66 -22.37
CA VAL A 285 -23.94 -1.70 -21.71
C VAL A 285 -24.27 -0.65 -22.77
N GLY A 286 -25.52 -0.20 -22.80
CA GLY A 286 -26.17 0.51 -23.92
C GLY A 286 -25.29 1.48 -24.71
N ASN A 287 -25.46 1.42 -26.03
CA ASN A 287 -24.70 2.01 -27.15
C ASN A 287 -24.52 3.55 -27.18
N VAL A 288 -24.65 4.28 -26.07
CA VAL A 288 -24.50 5.74 -26.07
C VAL A 288 -23.36 6.14 -25.13
N PRO A 289 -22.21 6.58 -25.66
CA PRO A 289 -21.13 7.14 -24.86
C PRO A 289 -21.63 8.32 -24.01
N VAL A 290 -21.18 8.40 -22.77
CA VAL A 290 -21.44 9.53 -21.89
C VAL A 290 -20.95 10.81 -22.56
N GLU A 291 -21.84 11.79 -22.70
CA GLU A 291 -21.54 13.07 -23.33
C GLU A 291 -20.78 13.98 -22.36
N TYR A 292 -19.68 14.57 -22.81
CA TYR A 292 -18.90 15.53 -22.04
C TYR A 292 -19.75 16.73 -21.62
N GLY A 293 -19.65 17.13 -20.35
CA GLY A 293 -20.46 18.23 -19.78
C GLY A 293 -21.91 17.89 -19.43
N SER A 294 -22.38 16.66 -19.71
CA SER A 294 -23.72 16.21 -19.33
C SER A 294 -23.84 15.88 -17.83
N THR A 295 -25.07 15.73 -17.33
CA THR A 295 -25.33 15.23 -15.97
C THR A 295 -24.75 13.83 -15.76
N ALA A 296 -24.86 12.93 -16.75
CA ALA A 296 -24.29 11.59 -16.67
C ALA A 296 -22.76 11.60 -16.55
N TYR A 297 -22.08 12.59 -17.15
CA TYR A 297 -20.65 12.80 -16.97
C TYR A 297 -20.32 13.24 -15.54
N ALA A 298 -21.09 14.17 -14.97
CA ALA A 298 -20.91 14.58 -13.58
C ALA A 298 -21.17 13.42 -12.60
N ASP A 299 -22.20 12.61 -12.84
CA ASP A 299 -22.52 11.42 -12.05
C ASP A 299 -21.39 10.38 -12.09
N LEU A 300 -20.84 10.13 -13.29
CA LEU A 300 -19.67 9.27 -13.48
C LEU A 300 -18.47 9.74 -12.66
N LEU A 301 -18.16 11.04 -12.68
CA LEU A 301 -17.07 11.60 -11.88
C LEU A 301 -17.35 11.46 -10.38
N GLY A 302 -18.60 11.66 -9.94
CA GLY A 302 -19.03 11.43 -8.56
C GLY A 302 -18.84 9.97 -8.12
N GLU A 303 -19.20 9.03 -8.99
CA GLU A 303 -19.03 7.60 -8.72
C GLU A 303 -17.55 7.18 -8.69
N ILE A 304 -16.72 7.72 -9.58
CA ILE A 304 -15.26 7.54 -9.52
C ILE A 304 -14.71 8.07 -8.19
N ALA A 305 -15.15 9.25 -7.73
CA ALA A 305 -14.71 9.83 -6.47
C ALA A 305 -15.07 8.93 -5.28
N GLU A 306 -16.31 8.46 -5.22
CA GLU A 306 -16.80 7.61 -4.13
C GLU A 306 -16.03 6.28 -4.08
N ARG A 307 -15.96 5.59 -5.23
CA ARG A 307 -15.28 4.29 -5.32
C ARG A 307 -13.77 4.39 -5.12
N SER A 308 -13.16 5.56 -5.29
CA SER A 308 -11.71 5.75 -5.10
C SER A 308 -11.27 5.92 -3.64
N ARG A 309 -12.20 6.21 -2.72
CA ARG A 309 -11.86 6.49 -1.31
C ARG A 309 -11.17 5.30 -0.64
N GLY A 310 -10.10 5.56 0.10
CA GLY A 310 -9.38 4.57 0.91
C GLY A 310 -8.54 3.54 0.14
N ARG A 311 -8.79 3.34 -1.16
CA ARG A 311 -8.15 2.27 -1.95
C ARG A 311 -6.64 2.36 -2.05
N GLU A 312 -6.09 3.57 -2.18
CA GLU A 312 -4.65 3.77 -2.22
C GLU A 312 -3.98 3.32 -0.91
N GLU A 313 -4.62 3.58 0.23
CA GLU A 313 -4.11 3.19 1.56
C GLU A 313 -4.26 1.68 1.81
N GLN A 314 -5.31 1.08 1.26
CA GLN A 314 -5.65 -0.33 1.40
C GLN A 314 -4.96 -1.22 0.34
N ALA A 315 -4.28 -0.60 -0.64
CA ALA A 315 -3.72 -1.27 -1.81
C ALA A 315 -4.75 -2.10 -2.59
N GLU A 316 -5.99 -1.60 -2.69
CA GLU A 316 -7.07 -2.23 -3.44
C GLU A 316 -7.00 -1.82 -4.92
N GLY A 317 -7.01 -2.80 -5.82
CA GLY A 317 -6.90 -2.55 -7.26
C GLY A 317 -8.08 -1.74 -7.83
N PHE A 318 -7.89 -1.20 -9.04
CA PHE A 318 -8.85 -0.33 -9.72
C PHE A 318 -9.62 -1.00 -10.87
N THR A 319 -9.74 -2.32 -10.87
CA THR A 319 -10.38 -3.07 -11.97
C THR A 319 -11.82 -2.61 -12.22
N ASP A 320 -12.62 -2.44 -11.18
CA ASP A 320 -14.01 -1.97 -11.28
C ASP A 320 -14.11 -0.50 -11.71
N LEU A 321 -13.20 0.38 -11.28
CA LEU A 321 -13.11 1.76 -11.77
C LEU A 321 -12.78 1.80 -13.27
N VAL A 322 -11.90 0.92 -13.73
CA VAL A 322 -11.59 0.79 -15.16
C VAL A 322 -12.79 0.21 -15.92
N GLN A 323 -13.53 -0.74 -15.34
CA GLN A 323 -14.80 -1.21 -15.94
C GLN A 323 -15.85 -0.10 -15.99
N LEU A 324 -15.93 0.76 -14.98
CA LEU A 324 -16.84 1.90 -14.96
C LEU A 324 -16.52 2.88 -16.10
N LEU A 325 -15.23 3.24 -16.26
CA LEU A 325 -14.77 4.08 -17.37
C LEU A 325 -15.00 3.42 -18.73
N ARG A 326 -14.79 2.11 -18.84
CA ARG A 326 -15.10 1.35 -20.05
C ARG A 326 -16.59 1.41 -20.38
N GLY A 327 -17.44 1.17 -19.38
CA GLY A 327 -18.90 1.16 -19.51
C GLY A 327 -19.50 2.52 -19.85
N SER A 328 -18.80 3.61 -19.55
CA SER A 328 -19.24 4.97 -19.93
C SER A 328 -18.96 5.33 -21.38
N GLY A 329 -18.17 4.53 -22.11
CA GLY A 329 -17.78 4.81 -23.49
C GLY A 329 -16.67 5.88 -23.61
N LEU A 330 -16.13 6.41 -22.52
CA LEU A 330 -15.08 7.44 -22.56
C LEU A 330 -13.77 6.99 -23.22
N GLY A 331 -13.49 5.68 -23.27
CA GLY A 331 -12.35 5.17 -24.06
C GLY A 331 -12.46 5.52 -25.55
N GLY A 332 -13.68 5.61 -26.09
CA GLY A 332 -13.95 6.03 -27.46
C GLY A 332 -14.04 7.55 -27.67
N PHE A 333 -13.71 8.38 -26.68
CA PHE A 333 -14.01 9.83 -26.72
C PHE A 333 -13.43 10.54 -27.94
N ARG A 334 -12.14 10.31 -28.23
CA ARG A 334 -11.43 10.90 -29.38
C ARG A 334 -11.70 10.19 -30.71
N VAL A 335 -12.29 8.99 -30.67
CA VAL A 335 -12.57 8.23 -31.87
C VAL A 335 -13.70 8.92 -32.66
N PRO A 336 -13.54 9.17 -33.98
CA PRO A 336 -14.59 9.75 -34.80
C PRO A 336 -15.90 8.96 -34.76
N ARG A 337 -17.02 9.67 -34.89
CA ARG A 337 -18.37 9.09 -34.87
C ARG A 337 -18.58 8.02 -35.94
N GLU A 338 -17.94 8.16 -37.11
CA GLU A 338 -17.96 7.16 -38.19
C GLU A 338 -17.36 5.80 -37.80
N TYR A 339 -16.53 5.75 -36.76
CA TYR A 339 -16.00 4.51 -36.18
C TYR A 339 -16.66 4.12 -34.85
N GLY A 340 -17.73 4.83 -34.45
CA GLY A 340 -18.52 4.54 -33.25
C GLY A 340 -18.10 5.27 -31.97
N GLY A 341 -17.17 6.23 -32.05
CA GLY A 341 -16.75 7.04 -30.89
C GLY A 341 -17.53 8.36 -30.74
N SER A 342 -17.10 9.21 -29.81
CA SER A 342 -17.76 10.48 -29.52
C SER A 342 -17.35 11.62 -30.46
N GLY A 343 -16.13 11.57 -31.00
CA GLY A 343 -15.53 12.60 -31.85
C GLY A 343 -15.19 13.89 -31.11
N GLY A 344 -14.92 13.84 -29.80
CA GLY A 344 -14.51 15.02 -29.01
C GLY A 344 -13.11 15.50 -29.38
N THR A 345 -12.72 16.68 -28.90
CA THR A 345 -11.47 17.39 -29.23
C THR A 345 -10.31 17.06 -28.27
N LEU A 346 -9.06 17.40 -28.61
CA LEU A 346 -7.93 17.25 -27.68
C LEU A 346 -8.03 18.14 -26.43
N PRO A 347 -8.43 19.43 -26.54
CA PRO A 347 -8.69 20.26 -25.36
C PRO A 347 -9.70 19.65 -24.40
N GLU A 348 -10.83 19.13 -24.91
CA GLU A 348 -11.84 18.47 -24.08
C GLU A 348 -11.31 17.18 -23.44
N LEU A 349 -10.54 16.36 -24.18
CA LEU A 349 -9.90 15.18 -23.60
C LEU A 349 -9.02 15.56 -22.41
N LEU A 350 -8.21 16.61 -22.52
CA LEU A 350 -7.32 17.02 -21.44
C LEU A 350 -8.06 17.62 -20.24
N VAL A 351 -9.25 18.23 -20.44
CA VAL A 351 -10.17 18.54 -19.33
C VAL A 351 -10.64 17.25 -18.65
N ILE A 352 -11.14 16.28 -19.42
CA ILE A 352 -11.61 14.99 -18.88
C ILE A 352 -10.52 14.28 -18.07
N VAL A 353 -9.28 14.32 -18.55
CA VAL A 353 -8.13 13.76 -17.83
C VAL A 353 -7.90 14.47 -16.49
N ALA A 354 -7.92 15.79 -16.48
CA ALA A 354 -7.79 16.57 -15.24
C ALA A 354 -8.96 16.32 -14.29
N ASP A 355 -10.19 16.20 -14.82
CA ASP A 355 -11.37 15.88 -14.04
C ASP A 355 -11.24 14.51 -13.38
N ILE A 356 -10.88 13.47 -14.13
CA ILE A 356 -10.65 12.12 -13.58
C ILE A 356 -9.51 12.17 -12.56
N ALA A 357 -8.40 12.87 -12.86
CA ALA A 357 -7.23 12.92 -11.99
C ALA A 357 -7.48 13.65 -10.66
N GLU A 358 -8.39 14.63 -10.64
CA GLU A 358 -8.84 15.28 -9.40
C GLU A 358 -9.52 14.27 -8.45
N ARG A 359 -10.21 13.27 -8.99
CA ARG A 359 -10.89 12.22 -8.20
C ARG A 359 -9.94 11.06 -7.92
N ASN A 360 -9.17 10.66 -8.92
CA ASN A 360 -8.22 9.55 -8.84
C ASN A 360 -7.10 9.69 -9.90
N PRO A 361 -5.89 10.14 -9.53
CA PRO A 361 -4.78 10.30 -10.46
C PRO A 361 -4.18 8.97 -10.94
N ASN A 362 -4.41 7.87 -10.22
CA ASN A 362 -4.00 6.54 -10.67
C ASN A 362 -4.88 6.07 -11.82
N LEU A 363 -6.21 6.24 -11.73
CA LEU A 363 -7.14 5.90 -12.81
C LEU A 363 -6.83 6.69 -14.09
N ALA A 364 -6.65 8.01 -13.96
CA ALA A 364 -6.27 8.85 -15.10
C ALA A 364 -4.95 8.38 -15.74
N HIS A 365 -3.96 8.02 -14.92
CA HIS A 365 -2.68 7.53 -15.44
C HIS A 365 -2.78 6.13 -16.08
N ILE A 366 -3.63 5.23 -15.56
CA ILE A 366 -3.85 3.89 -16.12
C ILE A 366 -4.30 3.97 -17.59
N VAL A 367 -5.22 4.88 -17.91
CA VAL A 367 -5.79 4.99 -19.27
C VAL A 367 -4.99 5.91 -20.20
N ARG A 368 -3.90 6.53 -19.73
CA ARG A 368 -3.02 7.38 -20.54
C ARG A 368 -2.55 6.71 -21.82
N THR A 369 -2.08 5.47 -21.69
CA THR A 369 -1.47 4.74 -22.81
C THR A 369 -2.51 4.31 -23.84
N HIS A 370 -3.76 4.11 -23.42
CA HIS A 370 -4.89 3.89 -24.32
C HIS A 370 -5.13 5.11 -25.22
N PHE A 371 -5.24 6.32 -24.65
CA PHE A 371 -5.42 7.52 -25.47
C PHE A 371 -4.21 7.82 -26.35
N ALA A 372 -2.98 7.53 -25.88
CA ALA A 372 -1.79 7.63 -26.72
C ALA A 372 -1.85 6.69 -27.93
N PHE A 373 -2.37 5.47 -27.76
CA PHE A 373 -2.62 4.54 -28.87
C PHE A 373 -3.66 5.08 -29.84
N VAL A 374 -4.81 5.54 -29.34
CA VAL A 374 -5.89 6.13 -30.16
C VAL A 374 -5.37 7.32 -30.98
N GLU A 375 -4.70 8.29 -30.34
CA GLU A 375 -4.16 9.46 -31.05
C GLU A 375 -3.09 9.10 -32.08
N ALA A 376 -2.27 8.08 -31.82
CA ALA A 376 -1.31 7.60 -32.81
C ALA A 376 -2.01 7.02 -34.05
N ARG A 377 -3.14 6.32 -33.87
CA ARG A 377 -3.96 5.82 -34.99
C ARG A 377 -4.66 6.97 -35.71
N LEU A 378 -5.23 7.94 -34.99
CA LEU A 378 -5.89 9.09 -35.61
C LEU A 378 -4.95 9.88 -36.52
N ARG A 379 -3.69 10.04 -36.10
CA ARG A 379 -2.64 10.70 -36.87
C ARG A 379 -2.00 9.81 -37.94
N SER A 380 -2.22 8.50 -37.94
CA SER A 380 -1.65 7.61 -38.98
C SER A 380 -2.40 7.69 -40.31
N THR A 381 -1.73 7.28 -41.40
CA THR A 381 -2.36 7.17 -42.73
C THR A 381 -3.61 6.30 -42.65
N ARG A 382 -4.69 6.72 -43.33
CA ARG A 382 -5.93 5.93 -43.38
C ARG A 382 -5.66 4.55 -43.99
N SER A 383 -6.10 3.51 -43.28
CA SER A 383 -5.98 2.11 -43.69
C SER A 383 -7.04 1.28 -42.97
N ALA A 384 -7.37 0.11 -43.51
CA ALA A 384 -8.30 -0.83 -42.86
C ALA A 384 -7.81 -1.26 -41.47
N GLU A 385 -6.50 -1.40 -41.28
CA GLU A 385 -5.86 -1.68 -39.99
C GLU A 385 -6.12 -0.57 -38.97
N ARG A 386 -5.86 0.69 -39.34
CA ARG A 386 -6.12 1.86 -38.49
C ARG A 386 -7.59 1.90 -38.07
N GLU A 387 -8.51 1.76 -39.03
CA GLU A 387 -9.93 1.85 -38.74
C GLU A 387 -10.43 0.71 -37.84
N ARG A 388 -9.90 -0.52 -38.01
CA ARG A 388 -10.21 -1.64 -37.12
C ARG A 388 -9.87 -1.30 -35.67
N TRP A 389 -8.66 -0.78 -35.42
CA TRP A 389 -8.23 -0.41 -34.07
C TRP A 389 -9.07 0.73 -33.47
N LEU A 390 -9.46 1.71 -34.27
CA LEU A 390 -10.36 2.78 -33.82
C LEU A 390 -11.75 2.25 -33.45
N ARG A 391 -12.32 1.34 -34.26
CA ARG A 391 -13.61 0.69 -33.95
C ARG A 391 -13.53 -0.16 -32.68
N GLU A 392 -12.43 -0.87 -32.45
CA GLU A 392 -12.22 -1.60 -31.20
C GLU A 392 -12.15 -0.68 -29.97
N ALA A 393 -11.41 0.44 -30.07
CA ALA A 393 -11.35 1.43 -29.00
C ALA A 393 -12.74 2.02 -28.69
N ALA A 394 -13.51 2.36 -29.73
CA ALA A 394 -14.89 2.82 -29.58
C ALA A 394 -15.82 1.76 -28.95
N ALA A 395 -15.57 0.47 -29.22
CA ALA A 395 -16.29 -0.64 -28.60
C ALA A 395 -15.85 -0.95 -27.16
N GLY A 396 -14.94 -0.16 -26.58
CA GLY A 396 -14.50 -0.28 -25.18
C GLY A 396 -13.26 -1.16 -24.96
N VAL A 397 -12.56 -1.58 -26.03
CA VAL A 397 -11.26 -2.25 -25.92
C VAL A 397 -10.21 -1.23 -25.49
N LEU A 398 -9.53 -1.50 -24.38
CA LEU A 398 -8.46 -0.66 -23.85
C LEU A 398 -7.08 -1.22 -24.23
N PHE A 399 -6.12 -0.32 -24.41
CA PHE A 399 -4.77 -0.61 -24.89
C PHE A 399 -3.73 -0.09 -23.88
N ALA A 400 -2.67 -0.85 -23.64
CA ALA A 400 -1.47 -0.35 -22.97
C ALA A 400 -0.28 -0.36 -23.93
N ASN A 401 0.43 0.76 -24.01
CA ASN A 401 1.61 0.94 -24.85
C ASN A 401 2.87 0.64 -24.03
N LEU A 402 3.65 -0.34 -24.47
CA LEU A 402 4.83 -0.83 -23.76
C LEU A 402 6.09 -0.55 -24.59
N ALA A 403 6.76 0.55 -24.27
CA ALA A 403 8.00 0.96 -24.95
C ALA A 403 9.25 0.87 -24.06
N GLY A 404 9.11 1.13 -22.75
CA GLY A 404 10.23 1.24 -21.80
C GLY A 404 10.92 -0.09 -21.49
N GLU A 405 12.24 -0.04 -21.30
CA GLU A 405 13.08 -1.16 -20.90
C GLU A 405 14.14 -0.66 -19.90
N LEU A 406 14.35 -1.37 -18.79
CA LEU A 406 15.40 -1.00 -17.81
C LEU A 406 16.82 -1.31 -18.32
N THR A 407 16.94 -2.18 -19.31
CA THR A 407 18.20 -2.57 -19.93
C THR A 407 18.71 -1.54 -20.94
N ALA A 408 17.90 -0.54 -21.31
CA ALA A 408 18.30 0.49 -22.25
C ALA A 408 19.26 1.50 -21.61
N THR A 409 20.44 1.67 -22.21
CA THR A 409 21.42 2.69 -21.78
C THR A 409 21.01 4.11 -22.15
N VAL A 410 20.13 4.26 -23.16
CA VAL A 410 19.50 5.52 -23.58
C VAL A 410 18.00 5.31 -23.63
N VAL A 411 17.24 6.15 -22.91
CA VAL A 411 15.77 6.14 -22.88
C VAL A 411 15.25 7.20 -23.84
N GLY A 412 14.34 6.85 -24.75
CA GLY A 412 13.69 7.81 -25.66
C GLY A 412 13.39 7.25 -27.05
N ALA A 413 12.86 8.10 -27.92
CA ALA A 413 12.59 7.78 -29.33
C ALA A 413 13.89 7.35 -30.05
N GLY A 414 13.83 6.24 -30.78
CA GLY A 414 14.96 5.71 -31.57
C GLY A 414 15.91 4.77 -30.80
N ALA A 415 15.69 4.50 -29.51
CA ALA A 415 16.44 3.47 -28.79
C ALA A 415 16.13 2.07 -29.37
N ARG A 416 17.16 1.27 -29.65
CA ARG A 416 16.99 -0.13 -30.05
C ARG A 416 16.44 -0.91 -28.86
N HIS A 417 15.32 -1.59 -29.07
CA HIS A 417 14.70 -2.43 -28.06
C HIS A 417 15.41 -3.79 -27.99
N SER A 418 15.63 -4.28 -26.77
CA SER A 418 16.01 -5.67 -26.52
C SER A 418 14.82 -6.63 -26.69
N THR A 419 13.60 -6.11 -26.65
CA THR A 419 12.41 -6.84 -27.06
C THR A 419 12.36 -6.97 -28.58
N GLU A 420 12.24 -8.19 -29.08
CA GLU A 420 12.32 -8.53 -30.50
C GLU A 420 11.08 -9.29 -30.98
N LEU A 421 10.66 -9.00 -32.21
CA LEU A 421 9.77 -9.84 -32.99
C LEU A 421 10.63 -10.71 -33.92
N VAL A 422 10.55 -12.02 -33.75
CA VAL A 422 11.36 -13.00 -34.47
C VAL A 422 10.48 -13.81 -35.41
N ASP A 423 10.83 -13.85 -36.69
CA ASP A 423 10.15 -14.72 -37.64
C ASP A 423 10.60 -16.18 -37.42
N THR A 424 9.64 -17.06 -37.10
CA THR A 424 9.89 -18.49 -36.92
C THR A 424 9.12 -19.31 -37.94
N ALA A 425 9.44 -20.61 -38.05
CA ALA A 425 8.67 -21.53 -38.90
C ALA A 425 7.18 -21.62 -38.51
N ALA A 426 6.85 -21.33 -37.25
CA ALA A 426 5.48 -21.31 -36.73
C ALA A 426 4.85 -19.90 -36.72
N GLY A 427 5.41 -18.95 -37.47
CA GLY A 427 4.99 -17.54 -37.52
C GLY A 427 5.78 -16.60 -36.61
N PRO A 428 5.48 -15.29 -36.62
CA PRO A 428 6.17 -14.29 -35.80
C PRO A 428 6.00 -14.53 -34.29
N ARG A 429 7.09 -14.39 -33.53
CA ARG A 429 7.15 -14.60 -32.08
C ARG A 429 7.77 -13.41 -31.38
N LEU A 430 7.07 -12.84 -30.41
CA LEU A 430 7.54 -11.74 -29.58
C LEU A 430 8.29 -12.30 -28.35
N ARG A 431 9.51 -11.80 -28.14
CA ARG A 431 10.39 -12.21 -27.04
C ARG A 431 11.03 -10.99 -26.41
N GLY A 432 11.01 -10.91 -25.09
CA GLY A 432 11.70 -9.84 -24.36
C GLY A 432 11.01 -9.43 -23.08
N ARG A 433 11.38 -8.26 -22.58
CA ARG A 433 10.92 -7.74 -21.30
C ARG A 433 10.76 -6.22 -21.39
N LYS A 434 9.61 -5.74 -20.94
CA LYS A 434 9.29 -4.31 -20.84
C LYS A 434 9.13 -3.93 -19.38
N PHE A 435 9.47 -2.68 -19.08
CA PHE A 435 9.23 -2.04 -17.79
C PHE A 435 8.46 -0.73 -18.02
N TYR A 436 7.85 -0.17 -16.98
CA TYR A 436 6.87 0.91 -17.11
C TYR A 436 5.65 0.48 -17.94
N SER A 437 5.13 -0.73 -17.69
CA SER A 437 3.95 -1.30 -18.36
C SER A 437 2.64 -0.71 -17.85
N THR A 438 2.57 0.62 -17.73
CA THR A 438 1.45 1.35 -17.13
C THR A 438 0.10 0.92 -17.69
N GLY A 439 -0.81 0.55 -16.80
CA GLY A 439 -2.16 0.11 -17.13
C GLY A 439 -2.27 -1.36 -17.53
N SER A 440 -1.16 -2.08 -17.74
CA SER A 440 -1.17 -3.47 -18.23
C SER A 440 -2.03 -4.46 -17.44
N PRO A 441 -2.26 -4.33 -16.11
CA PRO A 441 -3.18 -5.22 -15.39
C PRO A 441 -4.66 -4.98 -15.71
N TYR A 442 -5.02 -3.87 -16.35
CA TYR A 442 -6.40 -3.38 -16.45
C TYR A 442 -6.94 -3.32 -17.89
N VAL A 443 -6.09 -3.52 -18.89
CA VAL A 443 -6.44 -3.37 -20.31
C VAL A 443 -6.64 -4.71 -21.00
N ASP A 444 -7.14 -4.67 -22.24
CA ASP A 444 -7.43 -5.87 -23.03
C ASP A 444 -6.27 -6.24 -23.97
N ARG A 445 -5.52 -5.23 -24.44
CA ARG A 445 -4.43 -5.40 -25.41
C ARG A 445 -3.15 -4.67 -24.99
N LEU A 446 -2.02 -5.27 -25.32
CA LEU A 446 -0.68 -4.71 -25.16
C LEU A 446 -0.13 -4.36 -26.53
N ALA A 447 0.17 -3.08 -26.76
CA ALA A 447 0.87 -2.61 -27.95
C ALA A 447 2.36 -2.48 -27.60
N VAL A 448 3.15 -3.45 -28.03
CA VAL A 448 4.54 -3.66 -27.60
C VAL A 448 5.51 -3.23 -28.68
N SER A 449 6.35 -2.22 -28.38
CA SER A 449 7.40 -1.80 -29.29
C SER A 449 8.49 -2.88 -29.34
N ALA A 450 8.83 -3.35 -30.54
CA ALA A 450 9.85 -4.38 -30.72
C ALA A 450 10.75 -4.06 -31.91
N SER A 451 11.99 -4.56 -31.85
CA SER A 451 12.85 -4.63 -33.02
C SER A 451 12.48 -5.84 -33.87
N HIS A 452 12.44 -5.66 -35.19
CA HIS A 452 12.23 -6.71 -36.19
C HIS A 452 13.29 -6.57 -37.30
N ARG A 453 13.48 -7.60 -38.13
CA ARG A 453 14.49 -7.58 -39.21
C ARG A 453 14.26 -6.43 -40.21
N ASP A 454 13.01 -6.04 -40.41
CA ASP A 454 12.60 -5.00 -41.36
C ASP A 454 12.49 -3.61 -40.70
N GLY A 455 12.88 -3.49 -39.42
CA GLY A 455 12.86 -2.25 -38.64
C GLY A 455 12.05 -2.34 -37.35
N ALA A 456 11.72 -1.19 -36.76
CA ALA A 456 10.89 -1.15 -35.56
C ALA A 456 9.41 -1.43 -35.90
N VAL A 457 8.77 -2.24 -35.07
CA VAL A 457 7.35 -2.60 -35.19
C VAL A 457 6.62 -2.38 -33.87
N LEU A 458 5.29 -2.32 -33.94
CA LEU A 458 4.41 -2.37 -32.78
C LEU A 458 3.54 -3.63 -32.86
N ALA A 459 3.76 -4.59 -31.98
CA ALA A 459 2.98 -5.82 -31.88
C ALA A 459 1.81 -5.63 -30.91
N VAL A 460 0.57 -5.74 -31.40
CA VAL A 460 -0.66 -5.51 -30.61
C VAL A 460 -1.29 -6.84 -30.23
N VAL A 461 -0.91 -7.37 -29.07
CA VAL A 461 -1.34 -8.71 -28.61
C VAL A 461 -2.36 -8.63 -27.45
N PRO A 462 -3.31 -9.57 -27.35
CA PRO A 462 -4.18 -9.68 -26.18
C PRO A 462 -3.39 -9.93 -24.90
N VAL A 463 -3.82 -9.36 -23.78
CA VAL A 463 -3.20 -9.60 -22.46
C VAL A 463 -3.25 -11.07 -22.01
N THR A 464 -4.11 -11.88 -22.61
CA THR A 464 -4.29 -13.31 -22.33
C THR A 464 -3.48 -14.22 -23.24
N ARG A 465 -2.75 -13.69 -24.23
CA ARG A 465 -1.96 -14.50 -25.16
C ARG A 465 -0.91 -15.31 -24.40
N ALA A 466 -0.80 -16.60 -24.71
CA ALA A 466 0.17 -17.48 -24.08
C ALA A 466 1.60 -16.90 -24.22
N GLY A 467 2.36 -16.97 -23.12
CA GLY A 467 3.70 -16.38 -23.02
C GLY A 467 3.76 -14.92 -22.53
N VAL A 468 2.60 -14.24 -22.40
CA VAL A 468 2.53 -12.91 -21.77
C VAL A 468 2.46 -13.08 -20.24
N HIS A 469 3.45 -12.55 -19.53
CA HIS A 469 3.53 -12.62 -18.07
C HIS A 469 3.69 -11.23 -17.46
N ARG A 470 2.71 -10.80 -16.65
CA ARG A 470 2.74 -9.52 -15.91
C ARG A 470 3.18 -9.79 -14.48
N VAL A 471 4.32 -9.23 -14.07
CA VAL A 471 4.98 -9.62 -12.80
C VAL A 471 4.29 -9.00 -11.58
N GLY A 472 3.71 -7.79 -11.72
CA GLY A 472 3.09 -7.08 -10.60
C GLY A 472 4.10 -6.50 -9.60
N ASP A 473 5.29 -6.15 -10.08
CA ASP A 473 6.45 -5.64 -9.32
C ASP A 473 6.59 -4.11 -9.34
N TRP A 474 5.49 -3.37 -9.55
CA TRP A 474 5.53 -1.92 -9.43
C TRP A 474 5.64 -1.50 -7.95
N ASP A 475 6.69 -0.73 -7.62
CA ASP A 475 7.04 -0.33 -6.26
C ASP A 475 7.20 1.18 -6.06
N GLY A 476 6.68 2.00 -7.00
CA GLY A 476 6.74 3.46 -6.89
C GLY A 476 5.95 4.00 -5.68
N PHE A 477 6.46 5.05 -5.03
CA PHE A 477 5.85 5.62 -3.82
C PHE A 477 4.57 6.45 -4.10
N GLY A 478 4.41 6.93 -5.33
CA GLY A 478 3.19 7.51 -5.85
C GLY A 478 2.78 6.77 -7.12
N GLN A 479 1.57 7.07 -7.61
CA GLN A 479 0.95 6.31 -8.68
C GLN A 479 0.97 4.80 -8.38
N VAL A 480 0.76 4.44 -7.11
CA VAL A 480 1.04 3.11 -6.53
C VAL A 480 0.23 1.97 -7.17
N LEU A 481 -0.91 2.28 -7.79
CA LEU A 481 -1.85 1.28 -8.30
C LEU A 481 -1.98 1.31 -9.82
N THR A 482 -1.08 1.98 -10.53
CA THR A 482 -1.09 2.06 -12.00
C THR A 482 -0.64 0.78 -12.70
N GLY A 483 -0.02 -0.15 -11.99
CA GLY A 483 0.49 -1.38 -12.57
C GLY A 483 1.66 -1.16 -13.53
N SER A 484 2.50 -0.15 -13.28
CA SER A 484 3.62 0.26 -14.14
C SER A 484 4.86 -0.64 -14.06
N GLY A 485 4.68 -1.90 -13.66
CA GLY A 485 5.78 -2.84 -13.47
C GLY A 485 6.23 -3.51 -14.76
N THR A 486 6.81 -4.67 -14.59
CA THR A 486 7.35 -5.52 -15.63
C THR A 486 6.26 -6.31 -16.36
N THR A 487 6.39 -6.37 -17.69
CA THR A 487 5.76 -7.39 -18.52
C THR A 487 6.82 -8.17 -19.30
N GLU A 488 6.73 -9.49 -19.27
CA GLU A 488 7.63 -10.43 -19.95
C GLU A 488 6.89 -11.13 -21.10
N PHE A 489 7.61 -11.36 -22.19
CA PHE A 489 7.13 -12.00 -23.40
C PHE A 489 8.02 -13.21 -23.69
N THR A 490 7.48 -14.41 -23.50
CA THR A 490 8.17 -15.68 -23.76
C THR A 490 7.52 -16.37 -24.95
N ASP A 491 8.11 -16.18 -26.12
CA ASP A 491 7.69 -16.82 -27.38
C ASP A 491 6.22 -16.58 -27.75
N VAL A 492 5.76 -15.35 -27.52
CA VAL A 492 4.36 -14.95 -27.69
C VAL A 492 4.02 -14.91 -29.18
N GLU A 493 3.03 -15.68 -29.61
CA GLU A 493 2.52 -15.62 -31.00
C GLU A 493 2.04 -14.21 -31.31
N VAL A 494 2.44 -13.68 -32.47
CA VAL A 494 1.90 -12.43 -33.03
C VAL A 494 1.36 -12.71 -34.42
N ARG A 495 0.07 -12.44 -34.63
CA ARG A 495 -0.56 -12.66 -35.93
C ARG A 495 -0.18 -11.55 -36.91
N PRO A 496 -0.16 -11.80 -38.23
CA PRO A 496 0.18 -10.77 -39.21
C PRO A 496 -0.66 -9.50 -39.10
N ASP A 497 -1.95 -9.63 -38.77
CA ASP A 497 -2.87 -8.51 -38.60
C ASP A 497 -2.71 -7.79 -37.25
N GLU A 498 -1.94 -8.33 -36.32
CA GLU A 498 -1.58 -7.72 -35.03
C GLU A 498 -0.27 -6.90 -35.11
N ILE A 499 0.41 -6.90 -36.26
CA ILE A 499 1.67 -6.19 -36.46
C ILE A 499 1.36 -4.87 -37.17
N ILE A 500 1.71 -3.77 -36.52
CA ILE A 500 1.71 -2.44 -37.12
C ILE A 500 3.15 -2.16 -37.56
N ALA A 501 3.33 -1.92 -38.87
CA ALA A 501 4.61 -1.49 -39.42
C ALA A 501 4.94 -0.07 -38.93
N GLY A 502 6.18 0.14 -38.50
CA GLY A 502 6.54 1.35 -37.76
C GLY A 502 6.12 1.27 -36.29
N GLY A 503 6.79 2.04 -35.46
CA GLY A 503 6.59 2.03 -34.02
C GLY A 503 7.29 3.20 -33.34
N PRO A 504 7.29 3.27 -32.01
CA PRO A 504 7.91 4.38 -31.29
C PRO A 504 9.43 4.52 -31.51
N ALA A 505 10.08 3.52 -32.10
CA ALA A 505 11.48 3.57 -32.54
C ALA A 505 11.67 3.80 -34.06
N SER A 506 10.60 4.00 -34.85
CA SER A 506 10.68 4.43 -36.25
C SER A 506 10.53 5.96 -36.38
N GLY A 507 10.67 6.50 -37.60
CA GLY A 507 10.37 7.92 -37.89
C GLY A 507 8.93 8.37 -37.55
N GLU A 508 8.06 7.44 -37.16
CA GLU A 508 6.73 7.71 -36.61
C GLU A 508 6.70 7.92 -35.09
N ALA A 509 7.85 7.95 -34.40
CA ALA A 509 7.93 8.18 -32.95
C ALA A 509 7.17 9.43 -32.49
N VAL A 510 7.16 10.49 -33.32
CA VAL A 510 6.39 11.73 -33.10
C VAL A 510 4.90 11.43 -33.00
N ARG A 511 4.40 10.46 -33.78
CA ARG A 511 3.00 10.02 -33.74
C ARG A 511 2.64 9.31 -32.44
N TYR A 512 3.60 8.78 -31.67
CA TYR A 512 3.28 8.05 -30.44
C TYR A 512 3.51 8.84 -29.15
N PHE A 513 4.53 9.71 -29.11
CA PHE A 513 4.94 10.34 -27.85
C PHE A 513 4.37 11.74 -27.60
N VAL A 514 3.84 12.40 -28.64
CA VAL A 514 3.36 13.79 -28.57
C VAL A 514 2.29 14.02 -27.50
N LEU A 515 1.29 13.13 -27.36
CA LEU A 515 0.29 13.25 -26.29
C LEU A 515 0.89 13.00 -24.90
N GLY A 516 1.96 12.20 -24.83
CA GLY A 516 2.44 11.61 -23.59
C GLY A 516 2.81 12.62 -22.52
N GLN A 517 3.40 13.77 -22.90
CA GLN A 517 3.83 14.81 -21.97
C GLN A 517 2.66 15.66 -21.49
N ILE A 518 1.85 16.20 -22.40
CA ILE A 518 0.72 17.07 -22.04
C ILE A 518 -0.36 16.31 -21.24
N TYR A 519 -0.55 15.01 -21.50
CA TYR A 519 -1.45 14.17 -20.71
C TYR A 519 -1.03 14.07 -19.24
N ILE A 520 0.27 13.95 -18.98
CA ILE A 520 0.82 13.96 -17.61
C ILE A 520 0.61 15.32 -16.95
N LEU A 521 0.72 16.42 -17.70
CA LEU A 521 0.44 17.76 -17.18
C LEU A 521 -1.04 17.91 -16.81
N ALA A 522 -1.96 17.35 -17.60
CA ALA A 522 -3.38 17.31 -17.24
C ALA A 522 -3.64 16.50 -15.95
N ILE A 523 -2.93 15.38 -15.74
CA ILE A 523 -2.97 14.64 -14.46
C ILE A 523 -2.48 15.53 -13.31
N GLN A 524 -1.37 16.26 -13.49
CA GLN A 524 -0.86 17.19 -12.48
C GLN A 524 -1.89 18.29 -12.16
N THR A 525 -2.55 18.86 -13.18
CA THR A 525 -3.63 19.84 -13.02
C THR A 525 -4.78 19.27 -12.18
N GLY A 526 -5.22 18.03 -12.45
CA GLY A 526 -6.23 17.36 -11.64
C GLY A 526 -5.81 17.20 -10.18
N ILE A 527 -4.57 16.78 -9.92
CA ILE A 527 -4.06 16.66 -8.54
C ILE A 527 -4.01 18.04 -7.86
N LEU A 528 -3.62 19.11 -8.58
CA LEU A 528 -3.64 20.47 -8.05
C LEU A 528 -5.05 20.94 -7.69
N ARG A 529 -6.07 20.63 -8.50
CA ARG A 529 -7.48 20.87 -8.14
C ARG A 529 -7.88 20.09 -6.88
N ALA A 530 -7.46 18.83 -6.78
CA ALA A 530 -7.71 18.00 -5.60
C ALA A 530 -7.06 18.57 -4.33
N VAL A 531 -5.87 19.17 -4.43
CA VAL A 531 -5.20 19.89 -3.33
C VAL A 531 -6.07 21.06 -2.83
N VAL A 532 -6.71 21.81 -3.72
CA VAL A 532 -7.63 22.90 -3.33
C VAL A 532 -8.89 22.35 -2.67
N THR A 533 -9.52 21.34 -3.28
CA THR A 533 -10.73 20.68 -2.78
C THR A 533 -10.51 20.11 -1.38
N ASP A 534 -9.41 19.38 -1.18
CA ASP A 534 -9.05 18.81 0.13
C ASP A 534 -8.64 19.88 1.13
N GLY A 535 -7.92 20.93 0.69
CA GLY A 535 -7.56 22.06 1.54
C GLY A 535 -8.78 22.78 2.11
N ARG A 536 -9.79 23.02 1.27
CA ARG A 536 -11.08 23.57 1.69
C ARG A 536 -11.80 22.62 2.66
N ALA A 537 -11.86 21.33 2.35
CA ALA A 537 -12.48 20.34 3.23
C ALA A 537 -11.79 20.25 4.59
N LEU A 538 -10.46 20.35 4.62
CA LEU A 538 -9.65 20.35 5.84
C LEU A 538 -9.98 21.55 6.72
N LEU A 539 -10.10 22.76 6.16
CA LEU A 539 -10.48 23.96 6.92
C LEU A 539 -11.87 23.82 7.53
N HIS A 540 -12.87 23.36 6.77
CA HIS A 540 -14.23 23.19 7.29
C HIS A 540 -14.35 22.11 8.38
N ARG A 541 -13.52 21.06 8.33
CA ARG A 541 -13.52 20.01 9.37
C ARG A 541 -12.79 20.43 10.64
N ARG A 542 -11.93 21.45 10.57
CA ARG A 542 -11.08 21.86 11.67
C ARG A 542 -11.84 22.78 12.62
N THR A 543 -11.93 22.38 13.88
CA THR A 543 -12.60 23.17 14.95
C THR A 543 -11.64 23.93 15.85
N ARG A 544 -10.34 23.61 15.82
CA ARG A 544 -9.32 24.18 16.71
C ARG A 544 -8.44 25.20 16.00
N THR A 545 -8.28 26.37 16.59
CA THR A 545 -7.31 27.40 16.15
C THR A 545 -6.12 27.52 17.12
N PHE A 546 -5.10 28.30 16.78
CA PHE A 546 -3.97 28.60 17.67
C PHE A 546 -4.27 29.80 18.57
N SER A 547 -3.61 29.88 19.73
CA SER A 547 -3.80 31.00 20.68
C SER A 547 -3.39 32.37 20.11
N ASN A 548 -2.52 32.39 19.12
CA ASN A 548 -2.05 33.57 18.40
C ASN A 548 -2.66 33.70 16.99
N ALA A 549 -3.71 32.94 16.68
CA ALA A 549 -4.40 33.03 15.40
C ALA A 549 -5.14 34.37 15.25
N ALA A 550 -5.33 34.80 14.01
CA ALA A 550 -6.03 36.05 13.71
C ALA A 550 -7.55 35.93 13.86
N ALA A 551 -8.08 34.71 13.91
CA ALA A 551 -9.50 34.42 14.13
C ALA A 551 -9.70 33.25 15.11
N THR A 552 -10.86 33.23 15.76
CA THR A 552 -11.29 32.16 16.68
C THR A 552 -11.69 30.87 15.96
N SER A 553 -11.87 30.96 14.64
CA SER A 553 -12.34 29.89 13.77
C SER A 553 -11.41 29.77 12.56
N PRO A 554 -10.93 28.55 12.20
CA PRO A 554 -10.03 28.38 11.06
C PRO A 554 -10.62 28.81 9.72
N VAL A 555 -11.95 28.72 9.54
CA VAL A 555 -12.60 29.15 8.29
C VAL A 555 -12.65 30.68 8.15
N ASP A 556 -12.36 31.42 9.22
CA ASP A 556 -12.34 32.89 9.24
C ASP A 556 -10.92 33.45 9.34
N ASP A 557 -9.88 32.60 9.35
CA ASP A 557 -8.49 33.04 9.53
C ASP A 557 -7.88 33.54 8.19
N PRO A 558 -7.51 34.83 8.11
CA PRO A 558 -6.97 35.43 6.88
C PRO A 558 -5.63 34.81 6.43
N GLN A 559 -4.83 34.26 7.34
CA GLN A 559 -3.59 33.57 6.96
C GLN A 559 -3.89 32.26 6.25
N LEU A 560 -4.90 31.52 6.71
CA LEU A 560 -5.35 30.28 6.09
C LEU A 560 -6.04 30.55 4.75
N HIS A 561 -6.79 31.66 4.63
CA HIS A 561 -7.32 32.14 3.35
C HIS A 561 -6.21 32.44 2.35
N ARG A 562 -5.12 33.08 2.78
CA ARG A 562 -3.96 33.36 1.91
C ARG A 562 -3.36 32.07 1.35
N VAL A 563 -3.20 31.04 2.19
CA VAL A 563 -2.69 29.73 1.75
C VAL A 563 -3.65 29.09 0.75
N LEU A 564 -4.93 28.97 1.09
CA LEU A 564 -5.93 28.36 0.20
C LEU A 564 -6.06 29.11 -1.14
N GLY A 565 -6.03 30.44 -1.11
CA GLY A 565 -6.03 31.29 -2.30
C GLY A 565 -4.79 31.08 -3.17
N GLY A 566 -3.61 30.92 -2.56
CA GLY A 566 -2.38 30.57 -3.28
C GLY A 566 -2.47 29.21 -3.99
N LEU A 567 -3.02 28.19 -3.30
CA LEU A 567 -3.27 26.88 -3.90
C LEU A 567 -4.22 26.97 -5.10
N ALA A 568 -5.30 27.76 -4.98
CA ALA A 568 -6.26 27.98 -6.05
C ALA A 568 -5.63 28.66 -7.27
N VAL A 569 -4.80 29.69 -7.08
CA VAL A 569 -4.08 30.38 -8.16
C VAL A 569 -3.13 29.42 -8.89
N TRP A 570 -2.45 28.53 -8.16
CA TRP A 570 -1.58 27.53 -8.78
C TRP A 570 -2.35 26.49 -9.61
N ALA A 571 -3.52 26.04 -9.15
CA ALA A 571 -4.38 25.16 -9.92
C ALA A 571 -4.91 25.83 -11.20
N GLU A 572 -5.38 27.08 -11.08
CA GLU A 572 -5.85 27.90 -12.22
C GLU A 572 -4.74 28.12 -13.26
N ALA A 573 -3.53 28.49 -12.81
CA ALA A 573 -2.39 28.66 -13.70
C ALA A 573 -2.04 27.36 -14.43
N ALA A 574 -2.13 26.21 -13.75
CA ALA A 574 -1.89 24.91 -14.37
C ALA A 574 -2.92 24.58 -15.44
N GLU A 575 -4.19 24.86 -15.18
CA GLU A 575 -5.28 24.70 -16.15
C GLU A 575 -5.08 25.59 -17.38
N ALA A 576 -4.81 26.88 -17.20
CA ALA A 576 -4.58 27.81 -18.29
C ALA A 576 -3.40 27.39 -19.19
N LEU A 577 -2.29 26.92 -18.59
CA LEU A 577 -1.10 26.45 -19.31
C LEU A 577 -1.37 25.17 -20.09
N VAL A 578 -2.03 24.18 -19.47
CA VAL A 578 -2.39 22.91 -20.15
C VAL A 578 -3.38 23.17 -21.28
N GLN A 579 -4.40 24.01 -21.08
CA GLN A 579 -5.36 24.35 -22.12
C GLN A 579 -4.74 25.13 -23.28
N SER A 580 -3.78 26.01 -22.99
CA SER A 580 -3.01 26.71 -24.03
C SER A 580 -2.18 25.74 -24.89
N ALA A 581 -1.53 24.76 -24.27
CA ALA A 581 -0.79 23.72 -24.97
C ALA A 581 -1.73 22.74 -25.71
N ALA A 582 -2.91 22.46 -25.16
CA ALA A 582 -3.90 21.57 -25.74
C ALA A 582 -4.43 22.12 -27.07
N ARG A 583 -4.77 23.41 -27.12
CA ARG A 583 -5.20 24.07 -28.36
C ARG A 583 -4.12 24.02 -29.43
N ALA A 584 -2.86 24.30 -29.07
CA ALA A 584 -1.75 24.21 -30.02
C ALA A 584 -1.53 22.76 -30.53
N LEU A 585 -1.78 21.75 -29.69
CA LEU A 585 -1.74 20.35 -30.13
C LEU A 585 -2.87 20.03 -31.11
N ASP A 586 -4.07 20.53 -30.85
CA ASP A 586 -5.24 20.34 -31.71
C ASP A 586 -5.00 20.98 -33.08
N ASP A 587 -4.56 22.24 -33.11
CA ASP A 587 -4.19 22.97 -34.34
C ASP A 587 -3.13 22.21 -35.15
N ALA A 588 -2.05 21.74 -34.49
CA ALA A 588 -1.00 20.98 -35.14
C ALA A 588 -1.50 19.61 -35.65
N THR A 589 -2.44 18.99 -34.95
CA THR A 589 -3.02 17.69 -35.33
C THR A 589 -3.95 17.85 -36.54
N ASP A 590 -4.79 18.87 -36.56
CA ASP A 590 -5.69 19.16 -37.68
C ASP A 590 -4.91 19.52 -38.96
N ALA A 591 -3.85 20.31 -38.83
CA ALA A 591 -2.93 20.61 -39.92
C ALA A 591 -2.26 19.33 -40.47
N LEU A 592 -1.78 18.44 -39.58
CA LEU A 592 -1.21 17.16 -39.98
C LEU A 592 -2.22 16.26 -40.70
N VAL A 593 -3.45 16.14 -40.17
CA VAL A 593 -4.49 15.26 -40.72
C VAL A 593 -5.04 15.75 -42.05
N SER A 594 -5.06 17.07 -42.26
CA SER A 594 -5.43 17.70 -43.54
C SER A 594 -4.31 17.67 -44.59
N GLY A 595 -3.12 17.15 -44.25
CA GLY A 595 -1.96 17.09 -45.16
C GLY A 595 -1.15 18.39 -45.23
N ALA A 596 -1.52 19.41 -44.44
CA ALA A 596 -0.83 20.68 -44.32
C ALA A 596 0.19 20.65 -43.18
N HIS A 597 1.23 19.81 -43.29
CA HIS A 597 2.24 19.71 -42.24
C HIS A 597 2.94 21.07 -42.01
N ASP A 598 2.63 21.72 -40.89
CA ASP A 598 3.19 23.01 -40.51
C ASP A 598 4.20 22.87 -39.35
N PRO A 599 5.51 23.00 -39.61
CA PRO A 599 6.54 22.97 -38.58
C PRO A 599 6.37 24.06 -37.50
N TYR A 600 5.71 25.18 -37.82
CA TYR A 600 5.46 26.25 -36.85
C TYR A 600 4.46 25.80 -35.78
N LEU A 601 3.35 25.16 -36.18
CA LEU A 601 2.36 24.64 -35.22
C LEU A 601 2.94 23.56 -34.32
N ALA A 602 3.73 22.65 -34.88
CA ALA A 602 4.44 21.62 -34.10
C ALA A 602 5.39 22.24 -33.06
N ARG A 603 6.13 23.28 -33.45
CA ARG A 603 7.03 24.02 -32.56
C ARG A 603 6.26 24.77 -31.48
N GLU A 604 5.17 25.45 -31.82
CA GLU A 604 4.36 26.20 -30.86
C GLU A 604 3.77 25.25 -29.80
N PHE A 605 3.26 24.09 -30.20
CA PHE A 605 2.85 23.04 -29.28
C PHE A 605 3.99 22.61 -28.33
N ALA A 606 5.17 22.30 -28.88
CA ALA A 606 6.31 21.86 -28.09
C ALA A 606 6.79 22.94 -27.08
N LEU A 607 6.83 24.21 -27.51
CA LEU A 607 7.16 25.35 -26.65
C LEU A 607 6.16 25.52 -25.51
N ARG A 608 4.86 25.46 -25.79
CA ARG A 608 3.80 25.59 -24.77
C ARG A 608 3.83 24.43 -23.78
N THR A 609 4.01 23.21 -24.26
CA THR A 609 4.11 22.00 -23.42
C THR A 609 5.35 22.06 -22.53
N ALA A 610 6.50 22.51 -23.05
CA ALA A 610 7.71 22.67 -22.27
C ALA A 610 7.56 23.75 -21.18
N LYS A 611 6.96 24.91 -21.50
CA LYS A 611 6.68 25.97 -20.52
C LYS A 611 5.76 25.46 -19.40
N ALA A 612 4.67 24.79 -19.77
CA ALA A 612 3.76 24.18 -18.81
C ALA A 612 4.50 23.19 -17.91
N LYS A 613 5.28 22.28 -18.48
CA LYS A 613 6.07 21.31 -17.70
C LYS A 613 7.00 21.96 -16.69
N VAL A 614 7.77 22.96 -17.11
CA VAL A 614 8.73 23.63 -16.22
C VAL A 614 8.01 24.27 -15.03
N VAL A 615 6.84 24.88 -15.26
CA VAL A 615 6.03 25.50 -14.20
C VAL A 615 5.41 24.45 -13.29
N LEU A 616 4.70 23.46 -13.84
CA LEU A 616 3.93 22.52 -13.04
C LEU A 616 4.82 21.53 -12.26
N ASP A 617 6.00 21.16 -12.78
CA ASP A 617 6.95 20.32 -12.05
C ASP A 617 7.55 21.04 -10.83
N ASP A 618 7.60 22.38 -10.84
CA ASP A 618 8.03 23.18 -9.70
C ASP A 618 6.87 23.47 -8.73
N VAL A 619 5.74 23.94 -9.25
CA VAL A 619 4.58 24.36 -8.46
C VAL A 619 3.84 23.18 -7.84
N GLY A 620 3.75 22.04 -8.54
CA GLY A 620 3.04 20.85 -8.09
C GLY A 620 3.46 20.40 -6.68
N PRO A 621 4.73 19.96 -6.49
CA PRO A 621 5.21 19.56 -5.19
C PRO A 621 5.11 20.65 -4.11
N ARG A 622 5.25 21.94 -4.48
CA ARG A 622 5.09 23.06 -3.54
C ARG A 622 3.65 23.20 -3.06
N ALA A 623 2.67 23.09 -3.95
CA ALA A 623 1.25 23.12 -3.61
C ALA A 623 0.87 21.96 -2.67
N ALA A 624 1.32 20.75 -3.00
CA ALA A 624 1.08 19.58 -2.15
C ALA A 624 1.79 19.64 -0.79
N ASN A 625 2.87 20.42 -0.67
CA ASN A 625 3.49 20.71 0.63
C ASN A 625 2.73 21.81 1.40
N ALA A 626 2.32 22.87 0.72
CA ALA A 626 1.65 24.03 1.33
C ALA A 626 0.25 23.69 1.88
N ILE A 627 -0.41 22.62 1.41
CA ILE A 627 -1.68 22.16 1.99
C ILE A 627 -1.56 21.85 3.51
N PHE A 628 -0.39 21.42 3.98
CA PHE A 628 -0.17 21.12 5.40
C PHE A 628 -0.20 22.38 6.26
N ASP A 629 0.05 23.56 5.70
CA ASP A 629 -0.04 24.83 6.42
C ASP A 629 -1.50 25.17 6.82
N LEU A 630 -2.49 24.57 6.14
CA LEU A 630 -3.92 24.72 6.49
C LEU A 630 -4.30 23.97 7.78
N GLY A 631 -3.68 22.82 8.05
CA GLY A 631 -4.03 21.96 9.20
C GLY A 631 -2.93 21.79 10.25
N GLY A 632 -1.72 22.28 9.99
CA GLY A 632 -0.55 22.07 10.84
C GLY A 632 -0.31 20.58 11.13
N ALA A 633 0.15 20.27 12.34
CA ALA A 633 0.41 18.89 12.75
C ALA A 633 -0.82 17.96 12.67
N SER A 634 -2.05 18.48 12.67
CA SER A 634 -3.24 17.63 12.50
C SER A 634 -3.39 17.12 11.07
N ALA A 635 -2.91 17.87 10.07
CA ALA A 635 -2.97 17.48 8.66
C ALA A 635 -2.11 16.24 8.36
N THR A 636 -1.13 15.92 9.20
CA THR A 636 -0.22 14.77 9.00
C THR A 636 -0.83 13.43 9.46
N ARG A 637 -2.05 13.44 10.00
CA ARG A 637 -2.75 12.20 10.38
C ARG A 637 -3.08 11.39 9.12
N ARG A 638 -2.74 10.10 9.15
CA ARG A 638 -2.97 9.14 8.06
C ARG A 638 -4.40 9.16 7.50
N LEU A 639 -5.40 9.37 8.37
CA LEU A 639 -6.81 9.39 7.97
C LEU A 639 -7.16 10.45 6.91
N TYR A 640 -6.36 11.51 6.78
CA TYR A 640 -6.57 12.55 5.76
C TYR A 640 -5.81 12.25 4.46
N ASN A 641 -4.79 11.39 4.53
CA ASN A 641 -4.01 10.91 3.38
C ASN A 641 -3.55 12.05 2.44
N LEU A 642 -3.18 13.21 3.00
CA LEU A 642 -2.83 14.40 2.20
C LEU A 642 -1.47 14.28 1.53
N ASP A 643 -0.59 13.42 2.06
CA ASP A 643 0.72 13.12 1.47
C ASP A 643 0.61 12.48 0.09
N ARG A 644 -0.54 11.85 -0.23
CA ARG A 644 -0.80 11.28 -1.57
C ARG A 644 -0.64 12.29 -2.70
N HIS A 645 -1.02 13.55 -2.47
CA HIS A 645 -0.89 14.60 -3.47
C HIS A 645 0.57 14.80 -3.85
N TRP A 646 1.44 14.93 -2.84
CA TRP A 646 2.87 15.10 -3.06
C TRP A 646 3.49 13.85 -3.69
N ARG A 647 3.15 12.65 -3.17
CA ARG A 647 3.67 11.38 -3.70
C ARG A 647 3.31 11.21 -5.18
N ASN A 648 2.05 11.45 -5.54
CA ASN A 648 1.57 11.33 -6.92
C ASN A 648 2.19 12.41 -7.83
N LEU A 649 2.18 13.69 -7.44
CA LEU A 649 2.80 14.79 -8.21
C LEU A 649 4.30 14.58 -8.43
N ARG A 650 5.01 14.15 -7.40
CA ARG A 650 6.45 13.87 -7.49
C ARG A 650 6.74 12.68 -8.40
N THR A 651 5.88 11.66 -8.41
CA THR A 651 6.03 10.49 -9.30
C THR A 651 5.75 10.84 -10.76
N VAL A 652 4.70 11.61 -11.06
CA VAL A 652 4.39 11.94 -12.46
C VAL A 652 5.32 13.00 -13.05
N SER A 653 5.84 13.93 -12.24
CA SER A 653 6.82 14.94 -12.70
C SER A 653 8.16 14.33 -13.16
N THR A 654 8.53 13.16 -12.63
CA THR A 654 9.79 12.49 -13.00
C THR A 654 9.77 11.81 -14.37
N HIS A 655 8.65 11.79 -15.09
CA HIS A 655 8.57 11.13 -16.40
C HIS A 655 9.61 11.67 -17.39
N ASN A 656 9.88 12.98 -17.37
CA ASN A 656 10.89 13.64 -18.21
C ASN A 656 11.58 14.75 -17.39
N PRO A 657 12.87 15.05 -17.62
CA PRO A 657 13.58 16.06 -16.84
C PRO A 657 13.15 17.49 -17.20
N ALA A 658 12.59 18.23 -16.23
CA ALA A 658 12.21 19.64 -16.39
C ALA A 658 13.42 20.55 -16.68
N ALA A 659 14.56 20.29 -16.05
CA ALA A 659 15.79 21.08 -16.24
C ALA A 659 16.22 21.11 -17.70
N THR A 660 16.10 19.98 -18.41
CA THR A 660 16.46 19.91 -19.82
C THR A 660 15.49 20.74 -20.67
N LYS A 661 14.19 20.72 -20.36
CA LYS A 661 13.17 21.54 -21.03
C LYS A 661 13.44 23.03 -20.84
N ALA A 662 13.79 23.43 -19.61
CA ALA A 662 14.15 24.81 -19.28
C ALA A 662 15.40 25.28 -20.05
N ARG A 663 16.44 24.44 -20.13
CA ARG A 663 17.64 24.74 -20.92
C ARG A 663 17.29 25.00 -22.40
N VAL A 664 16.55 24.10 -23.02
CA VAL A 664 16.19 24.22 -24.45
C VAL A 664 15.28 25.42 -24.71
N LEU A 665 14.36 25.74 -23.79
CA LEU A 665 13.60 26.99 -23.86
C LEU A 665 14.52 28.23 -23.80
N GLY A 666 15.53 28.23 -22.93
CA GLY A 666 16.51 29.31 -22.86
C GLY A 666 17.32 29.46 -24.15
N GLU A 667 17.81 28.35 -24.71
CA GLU A 667 18.53 28.33 -25.99
C GLU A 667 17.69 28.90 -27.13
N TYR A 668 16.43 28.47 -27.24
CA TYR A 668 15.51 28.97 -28.25
C TYR A 668 15.20 30.48 -28.11
N LEU A 669 15.13 31.00 -26.88
CA LEU A 669 14.92 32.44 -26.65
C LEU A 669 16.14 33.29 -27.03
N VAL A 670 17.34 32.73 -26.96
CA VAL A 670 18.58 33.39 -27.40
C VAL A 670 18.71 33.33 -28.92
N ASP A 671 18.46 32.16 -29.51
CA ASP A 671 18.54 31.94 -30.95
C ASP A 671 17.36 31.09 -31.45
N PRO A 672 16.33 31.72 -32.08
CA PRO A 672 15.19 31.01 -32.65
C PRO A 672 15.52 30.10 -33.83
N ALA A 673 16.77 30.13 -34.34
CA ALA A 673 17.26 29.18 -35.34
C ALA A 673 17.62 27.82 -34.73
N VAL A 674 17.78 27.71 -33.40
CA VAL A 674 17.97 26.43 -32.72
C VAL A 674 16.71 25.58 -32.88
N GLU A 675 16.86 24.36 -33.40
CA GLU A 675 15.76 23.43 -33.57
C GLU A 675 15.19 23.02 -32.20
N PHE A 676 13.95 23.42 -31.92
CA PHE A 676 13.25 22.94 -30.73
C PHE A 676 12.83 21.48 -30.97
N PRO A 677 13.27 20.51 -30.16
CA PRO A 677 13.02 19.11 -30.46
C PRO A 677 11.53 18.80 -30.51
N ALA A 678 11.01 18.36 -31.65
CA ALA A 678 9.57 18.10 -31.84
C ALA A 678 9.01 16.95 -30.97
N LEU A 679 9.90 16.10 -30.43
CA LEU A 679 9.56 14.96 -29.57
C LEU A 679 9.48 15.31 -28.07
N TRP A 680 9.58 16.60 -27.73
CA TRP A 680 9.74 17.06 -26.35
C TRP A 680 8.46 17.57 -25.71
#